data_AF-A0A5N6L1P0-F1
#
_entry.id   AF-A0A5N6L1P0-F1
#
_cell.length_a   1.000
_cell.length_b   1.000
_cell.length_c   1.000
_cell.angle_alpha   90.00
_cell.angle_beta   90.00
_cell.angle_gamma   90.00
#
_symmetry.space_group_name_H-M   'P 1'
#
loop_
_entity.id
_entity.type
_entity.pdbx_description
1 polymer ?
#
loop_
_entity_poly.entity_id
_entity_poly.type
_entity_poly.pdbx_seq_one_letter_code
_entity_poly.pdbx_strand_id
1 'polypeptide(L)'
;MVEGTWQEISKRKQAARDALIPGEWRLKSVPGPKVLNVTDVPRTCGILSARELDITENYDATALARAIAHRKLKSVDVTIAYCKQLTNCLTEIMFERAIKRAKALDHHLDQGHPPIGPLHGVPVSLKDMFQVAGVDASLGYSALCFQPSRNTSPLVTLILNAGAVIFCKTNVPQTMMSLDSVNPVFGRTLNPLNRLVTAGGSTGGEGALIALKGSPMGVGTDIGGSIRIPAMCNGLYGFKPSANRIPFSDLVSGHPPGFGKLAIEASAGPMTRSMRDIELFMRTVSDGRPQNLDPSVIPGVYDTLDFSASAGKSKMTVGILSTDGVATPLPPVANILKETAAALKTAGHTVVNLQTPPALGEIQTLCDRLFGPGGNESVVDLIESKGEPIMNWIKPFFGRRGPRTLPETANLHAQRAVVMKTINAALWRDPVTGVEIDAIVCPLSSHPVPPIDSYGGVSYTSSFVLLDYPAGTVPIRSFGQADLSGEVDSGEPLSKFDAHTKAMWSGGFDRKVYLGTPLCVQVIAPRLQEKRCARAMLAIDEAVHAPTMVTSEERLNFNEYAYIVSVSLSPREFNIIMARPVHLHGHDSKCGGTEQATTYLELNRCGCGRCSRGGARPSRGWRRSSSMRRVACRSHGSEEDGRGYERGAGNDTFYVRACGAASDSWDDGTWAAGNDSSNGSVQVVRLQAANVVGKI
;
A
#
# COMPACT_ATOMS: atom_id res chain seq x y z
N MET A 1 14.66 30.03 -3.90
CA MET A 1 15.35 28.97 -4.65
C MET A 1 16.51 28.48 -3.79
N VAL A 2 16.72 27.17 -3.67
CA VAL A 2 17.86 26.63 -2.91
C VAL A 2 19.17 27.10 -3.55
N GLU A 3 20.08 27.70 -2.80
CA GLU A 3 21.36 28.15 -3.35
C GLU A 3 22.39 27.02 -3.44
N GLY A 4 23.23 27.07 -4.48
CA GLY A 4 24.29 26.09 -4.76
C GLY A 4 24.04 25.18 -5.95
N THR A 5 25.11 24.52 -6.38
CA THR A 5 25.13 23.41 -7.35
C THR A 5 24.48 22.16 -6.78
N TRP A 6 24.07 21.21 -7.63
CA TRP A 6 23.50 19.95 -7.14
C TRP A 6 24.47 19.17 -6.24
N GLN A 7 25.79 19.24 -6.48
CA GLN A 7 26.80 18.57 -5.65
C GLN A 7 26.87 19.17 -4.25
N GLU A 8 26.85 20.50 -4.14
CA GLU A 8 26.86 21.20 -2.86
C GLU A 8 25.58 20.92 -2.07
N ILE A 9 24.43 20.94 -2.74
CA ILE A 9 23.13 20.61 -2.15
C ILE A 9 23.13 19.16 -1.67
N SER A 10 23.56 18.21 -2.53
CA SER A 10 23.67 16.78 -2.23
C SER A 10 24.54 16.54 -0.99
N LYS A 11 25.76 17.10 -0.95
CA LYS A 11 26.69 16.97 0.19
C LYS A 11 26.08 17.54 1.47
N ARG A 12 25.47 18.74 1.41
CA ARG A 12 24.79 19.34 2.57
C ARG A 12 23.62 18.50 3.05
N LYS A 13 22.82 17.97 2.13
CA LYS A 13 21.62 17.19 2.46
C LYS A 13 21.99 15.86 3.10
N GLN A 14 22.97 15.15 2.55
CA GLN A 14 23.51 13.93 3.14
C GLN A 14 24.13 14.20 4.52
N ALA A 15 24.93 15.27 4.67
CA ALA A 15 25.50 15.63 5.96
C ALA A 15 24.42 15.96 7.01
N ALA A 16 23.37 16.69 6.63
CA ALA A 16 22.24 16.99 7.50
C ALA A 16 21.48 15.72 7.92
N ARG A 17 21.22 14.81 6.97
CA ARG A 17 20.62 13.50 7.25
C ARG A 17 21.47 12.70 8.23
N ASP A 18 22.76 12.53 7.93
CA ASP A 18 23.65 11.69 8.72
C ASP A 18 23.85 12.26 10.14
N ALA A 19 23.83 13.59 10.30
CA ALA A 19 23.90 14.26 11.60
C ALA A 19 22.72 13.91 12.54
N LEU A 20 21.56 13.53 12.00
CA LEU A 20 20.38 13.11 12.78
C LEU A 20 20.48 11.69 13.34
N ILE A 21 21.56 10.97 13.02
CA ILE A 21 21.82 9.62 13.55
C ILE A 21 22.84 9.74 14.69
N PRO A 22 22.51 9.33 15.92
CA PRO A 22 23.48 9.26 17.01
C PRO A 22 24.71 8.44 16.63
N GLY A 23 25.90 8.86 17.09
CA GLY A 23 27.17 8.26 16.67
C GLY A 23 27.27 6.76 16.99
N GLU A 24 26.69 6.34 18.11
CA GLU A 24 26.61 4.95 18.54
C GLU A 24 25.64 4.10 17.70
N TRP A 25 24.78 4.72 16.89
CA TRP A 25 23.83 4.03 16.00
C TRP A 25 24.32 4.01 14.54
N ARG A 26 25.55 4.46 14.27
CA ARG A 26 26.18 4.43 12.96
C ARG A 26 27.11 3.22 12.80
N LEU A 27 27.14 2.66 11.60
CA LEU A 27 28.14 1.64 11.23
C LEU A 27 29.54 2.23 11.35
N LYS A 28 30.40 1.55 12.14
CA LYS A 28 31.82 1.91 12.28
C LYS A 28 32.62 1.62 11.00
N SER A 29 32.19 0.62 10.24
CA SER A 29 32.79 0.23 8.96
C SER A 29 31.71 -0.33 8.04
N VAL A 30 31.79 -0.01 6.76
CA VAL A 30 30.93 -0.60 5.74
C VAL A 30 31.49 -1.96 5.27
N PRO A 31 30.64 -2.93 4.91
CA PRO A 31 31.10 -4.20 4.35
C PRO A 31 31.98 -3.98 3.11
N GLY A 32 33.09 -4.73 3.05
CA GLY A 32 34.02 -4.66 1.92
C GLY A 32 33.33 -4.94 0.58
N PRO A 33 33.92 -4.53 -0.56
CA PRO A 33 33.27 -4.60 -1.88
C PRO A 33 32.98 -6.04 -2.35
N LYS A 34 33.66 -7.05 -1.79
CA LYS A 34 33.45 -8.47 -2.11
C LYS A 34 32.29 -9.11 -1.32
N VAL A 35 31.80 -8.47 -0.27
CA VAL A 35 30.68 -8.98 0.53
C VAL A 35 29.39 -8.60 -0.19
N LEU A 36 28.78 -9.57 -0.89
CA LEU A 36 27.60 -9.32 -1.73
C LEU A 36 26.31 -9.32 -0.92
N ASN A 37 26.11 -10.32 -0.07
CA ASN A 37 24.97 -10.40 0.82
C ASN A 37 25.33 -9.71 2.14
N VAL A 38 24.51 -8.74 2.57
CA VAL A 38 24.70 -7.96 3.79
C VAL A 38 23.54 -8.13 4.78
N THR A 39 22.67 -9.13 4.57
CA THR A 39 21.53 -9.40 5.46
C THR A 39 21.91 -9.78 6.89
N ASP A 40 23.15 -10.26 7.11
CA ASP A 40 23.70 -10.55 8.43
C ASP A 40 24.39 -9.36 9.13
N VAL A 41 24.54 -8.22 8.45
CA VAL A 41 25.17 -7.02 9.03
C VAL A 41 24.45 -6.55 10.30
N PRO A 42 23.10 -6.52 10.38
CA PRO A 42 22.41 -6.17 11.63
C PRO A 42 22.87 -7.00 12.84
N ARG A 43 23.13 -8.31 12.66
CA ARG A 43 23.61 -9.21 13.73
C ARG A 43 25.08 -9.04 14.06
N THR A 44 25.90 -8.74 13.05
CA THR A 44 27.38 -8.82 13.15
C THR A 44 28.05 -7.48 13.42
N CYS A 45 27.37 -6.35 13.16
CA CYS A 45 27.97 -5.02 13.30
C CYS A 45 28.09 -4.52 14.76
N GLY A 46 27.41 -5.16 15.71
CA GLY A 46 27.45 -4.81 17.13
C GLY A 46 26.66 -3.56 17.52
N ILE A 47 25.81 -3.01 16.64
CA ILE A 47 24.95 -1.85 16.94
C ILE A 47 23.69 -2.27 17.69
N LEU A 48 23.11 -3.42 17.35
CA LEU A 48 21.89 -3.92 17.96
C LEU A 48 22.24 -4.85 19.11
N SER A 49 21.64 -4.59 20.27
CA SER A 49 21.61 -5.50 21.40
C SER A 49 20.81 -6.76 21.07
N ALA A 50 20.98 -7.82 21.86
CA ALA A 50 20.21 -9.07 21.71
C ALA A 50 18.69 -8.84 21.76
N ARG A 51 18.21 -7.88 22.56
CA ARG A 51 16.80 -7.50 22.64
C ARG A 51 16.33 -6.77 21.39
N GLU A 52 17.12 -5.85 20.84
CA GLU A 52 16.78 -5.15 19.59
C GLU A 52 16.79 -6.11 18.39
N LEU A 53 17.69 -7.10 18.37
CA LEU A 53 17.66 -8.19 17.40
C LEU A 53 16.38 -9.03 17.54
N ASP A 54 15.99 -9.44 18.75
CA ASP A 54 14.73 -10.16 18.96
C ASP A 54 13.52 -9.38 18.43
N ILE A 55 13.43 -8.08 18.76
CA ILE A 55 12.37 -7.18 18.28
C ILE A 55 12.33 -7.12 16.76
N THR A 56 13.47 -6.88 16.11
CA THR A 56 13.53 -6.63 14.66
C THR A 56 13.36 -7.90 13.82
N GLU A 57 13.69 -9.06 14.38
CA GLU A 57 13.72 -10.31 13.63
C GLU A 57 12.51 -11.22 13.86
N ASN A 58 12.04 -11.33 15.11
CA ASN A 58 11.03 -12.31 15.49
C ASN A 58 9.60 -11.75 15.53
N TYR A 59 9.45 -10.44 15.35
CA TYR A 59 8.15 -9.79 15.26
C TYR A 59 7.99 -9.14 13.89
N ASP A 60 6.86 -9.37 13.24
CA ASP A 60 6.40 -8.54 12.12
C ASP A 60 5.46 -7.43 12.63
N ALA A 61 4.93 -6.57 11.74
CA ALA A 61 4.17 -5.40 12.17
C ALA A 61 2.93 -5.79 12.99
N THR A 62 2.26 -6.87 12.60
CA THR A 62 1.08 -7.42 13.30
C THR A 62 1.44 -7.94 14.68
N ALA A 63 2.54 -8.68 14.81
CA ALA A 63 3.01 -9.14 16.12
C ALA A 63 3.49 -8.00 17.01
N LEU A 64 4.16 -6.99 16.47
CA LEU A 64 4.57 -5.78 17.20
C LEU A 64 3.36 -5.02 17.74
N ALA A 65 2.36 -4.74 16.90
CA ALA A 65 1.13 -4.06 17.32
C ALA A 65 0.49 -4.76 18.52
N ARG A 66 0.38 -6.09 18.46
CA ARG A 66 -0.17 -6.90 19.54
C ARG A 66 0.69 -6.86 20.80
N ALA A 67 1.99 -7.06 20.67
CA ALA A 67 2.91 -7.09 21.80
C ALA A 67 2.96 -5.74 22.54
N ILE A 68 2.87 -4.62 21.80
CA ILE A 68 2.80 -3.27 22.38
C ILE A 68 1.46 -3.04 23.06
N ALA A 69 0.34 -3.36 22.39
CA ALA A 69 -1.00 -3.22 22.97
C ALA A 69 -1.16 -3.98 24.29
N HIS A 70 -0.55 -5.17 24.40
CA HIS A 70 -0.59 -6.02 25.60
C HIS A 70 0.55 -5.76 26.59
N ARG A 71 1.36 -4.72 26.37
CA ARG A 71 2.49 -4.35 27.26
C ARG A 71 3.58 -5.40 27.41
N LYS A 72 3.66 -6.35 26.48
CA LYS A 72 4.82 -7.24 26.37
C LYS A 72 6.06 -6.47 25.89
N LEU A 73 5.86 -5.49 25.00
CA LEU A 73 6.89 -4.57 24.53
C LEU A 73 6.44 -3.13 24.76
N LYS A 74 7.40 -2.22 24.96
CA LYS A 74 7.15 -0.77 24.92
C LYS A 74 7.38 -0.24 23.51
N SER A 75 6.54 0.69 23.08
CA SER A 75 6.66 1.38 21.80
C SER A 75 8.02 2.07 21.65
N VAL A 76 8.53 2.66 22.73
CA VAL A 76 9.86 3.31 22.72
C VAL A 76 11.00 2.32 22.48
N ASP A 77 10.98 1.14 23.11
CA ASP A 77 11.99 0.09 22.92
C ASP A 77 11.98 -0.39 21.46
N VAL A 78 10.76 -0.61 20.93
CA VAL A 78 10.57 -1.04 19.54
C VAL A 78 11.08 0.03 18.58
N THR A 79 10.71 1.30 18.80
CA THR A 79 11.14 2.41 17.93
C THR A 79 12.66 2.58 17.93
N ILE A 80 13.32 2.49 19.09
CA ILE A 80 14.78 2.57 19.20
C ILE A 80 15.45 1.45 18.43
N ALA A 81 14.91 0.22 18.48
CA ALA A 81 15.45 -0.92 17.74
C ALA A 81 15.51 -0.68 16.21
N TYR A 82 14.54 0.06 15.66
CA TYR A 82 14.49 0.41 14.23
C TYR A 82 15.23 1.70 13.86
N CYS A 83 15.57 2.56 14.83
CA CYS A 83 16.26 3.83 14.60
C CYS A 83 17.80 3.65 14.50
N LYS A 84 18.28 2.72 13.66
CA LYS A 84 19.72 2.43 13.48
C LYS A 84 20.13 2.55 12.02
N GLN A 85 21.34 3.04 11.75
CA GLN A 85 21.87 3.13 10.39
C GLN A 85 22.52 1.81 9.98
N LEU A 86 21.81 0.99 9.22
CA LEU A 86 22.34 -0.26 8.67
C LEU A 86 22.43 -0.25 7.13
N THR A 87 21.92 0.83 6.51
CA THR A 87 21.80 0.99 5.06
C THR A 87 22.01 2.44 4.64
N ASN A 88 22.30 2.65 3.35
CA ASN A 88 22.20 3.96 2.70
C ASN A 88 20.89 4.05 1.89
N CYS A 89 19.75 3.79 2.53
CA CYS A 89 18.44 3.85 1.86
C CYS A 89 17.48 4.88 2.48
N LEU A 90 17.91 5.63 3.51
CA LEU A 90 17.12 6.69 4.14
C LEU A 90 17.40 8.04 3.48
N THR A 91 16.37 8.86 3.30
CA THR A 91 16.45 10.24 2.78
C THR A 91 16.27 11.24 3.91
N GLU A 92 15.18 11.11 4.66
CA GLU A 92 14.83 11.95 5.81
C GLU A 92 14.73 11.11 7.07
N ILE A 93 15.31 11.60 8.17
CA ILE A 93 15.35 10.91 9.45
C ILE A 93 14.52 11.69 10.47
N MET A 94 13.64 10.98 11.17
CA MET A 94 12.72 11.54 12.16
C MET A 94 12.86 10.81 13.51
N PHE A 95 14.04 10.29 13.84
CA PHE A 95 14.26 9.42 15.01
C PHE A 95 13.87 10.09 16.33
N GLU A 96 14.28 11.34 16.56
CA GLU A 96 13.92 12.06 17.79
C GLU A 96 12.39 12.24 17.91
N ARG A 97 11.75 12.69 16.84
CA ARG A 97 10.28 12.84 16.76
C ARG A 97 9.57 11.50 16.97
N ALA A 98 10.09 10.43 16.39
CA ALA A 98 9.57 9.07 16.52
C ALA A 98 9.67 8.57 17.97
N ILE A 99 10.84 8.71 18.60
CA ILE A 99 11.07 8.32 20.00
C ILE A 99 10.17 9.11 20.96
N LYS A 100 10.03 10.44 20.74
CA LYS A 100 9.12 11.28 21.54
C LYS A 100 7.68 10.80 21.44
N ARG A 101 7.21 10.52 20.21
CA ARG A 101 5.88 9.96 19.98
C ARG A 101 5.70 8.58 20.62
N ALA A 102 6.68 7.70 20.47
CA ALA A 102 6.64 6.36 21.05
C ALA A 102 6.50 6.40 22.58
N LYS A 103 7.25 7.28 23.26
CA LYS A 103 7.10 7.53 24.70
C LYS A 103 5.70 8.04 25.08
N ALA A 104 5.13 8.94 24.28
CA ALA A 104 3.77 9.43 24.52
C ALA A 104 2.72 8.31 24.35
N LEU A 105 2.89 7.42 23.38
CA LEU A 105 2.03 6.25 23.17
C LEU A 105 2.14 5.23 24.30
N ASP A 106 3.33 5.04 24.85
CA ASP A 106 3.53 4.21 26.04
C ASP A 106 2.86 4.84 27.27
N HIS A 107 3.03 6.15 27.47
CA HIS A 107 2.41 6.88 28.58
C HIS A 107 0.88 6.87 28.52
N HIS A 108 0.30 7.04 27.33
CA HIS A 108 -1.16 6.94 27.10
C HIS A 108 -1.71 5.62 27.62
N LEU A 109 -1.04 4.52 27.27
CA LEU A 109 -1.44 3.22 27.76
C LEU A 109 -1.11 3.05 29.27
N ASP A 110 -0.11 3.74 29.84
CA ASP A 110 0.29 3.63 31.26
C ASP A 110 -0.79 4.25 32.16
N GLN A 111 -1.53 5.22 31.61
CA GLN A 111 -2.73 5.82 32.21
C GLN A 111 -3.96 4.89 32.15
N GLY A 112 -3.84 3.67 31.61
CA GLY A 112 -4.93 2.71 31.51
C GLY A 112 -5.86 2.93 30.32
N HIS A 113 -5.52 3.81 29.38
CA HIS A 113 -6.30 3.97 28.15
C HIS A 113 -6.08 2.81 27.18
N PRO A 114 -7.06 2.49 26.32
CA PRO A 114 -6.88 1.49 25.27
C PRO A 114 -5.90 1.99 24.19
N PRO A 115 -5.34 1.09 23.36
CA PRO A 115 -4.56 1.48 22.19
C PRO A 115 -5.32 2.47 21.31
N ILE A 116 -4.62 3.47 20.76
CA ILE A 116 -5.19 4.49 19.88
C ILE A 116 -5.81 3.86 18.63
N GLY A 117 -5.17 2.82 18.10
CA GLY A 117 -5.65 2.11 16.93
C GLY A 117 -4.81 0.88 16.60
N PRO A 118 -5.07 0.24 15.45
CA PRO A 118 -4.44 -1.03 15.08
C PRO A 118 -2.92 -0.97 14.90
N LEU A 119 -2.34 0.22 14.71
CA LEU A 119 -0.90 0.44 14.54
C LEU A 119 -0.26 1.09 15.77
N HIS A 120 -0.91 1.06 16.95
CA HIS A 120 -0.40 1.72 18.16
C HIS A 120 1.06 1.33 18.47
N GLY A 121 1.96 2.30 18.29
CA GLY A 121 3.39 2.16 18.58
C GLY A 121 4.20 1.42 17.52
N VAL A 122 3.61 1.02 16.39
CA VAL A 122 4.34 0.33 15.31
C VAL A 122 5.14 1.32 14.47
N PRO A 123 6.46 1.14 14.30
CA PRO A 123 7.26 1.96 13.39
C PRO A 123 6.89 1.71 11.92
N VAL A 124 6.72 2.77 11.13
CA VAL A 124 6.40 2.68 9.71
C VAL A 124 7.29 3.64 8.90
N SER A 125 7.88 3.12 7.83
CA SER A 125 8.70 3.89 6.87
C SER A 125 7.87 4.37 5.66
N LEU A 126 8.27 5.49 5.07
CA LEU A 126 7.57 6.11 3.94
C LEU A 126 8.50 6.34 2.75
N LYS A 127 8.02 6.06 1.53
CA LYS A 127 8.67 6.57 0.32
C LYS A 127 8.79 8.11 0.35
N ASP A 128 9.89 8.67 -0.16
CA ASP A 128 10.24 10.10 -0.03
C ASP A 128 9.13 11.10 -0.41
N MET A 129 8.27 10.76 -1.36
CA MET A 129 7.23 11.66 -1.88
C MET A 129 6.07 11.95 -0.92
N PHE A 130 5.88 11.14 0.12
CA PHE A 130 4.83 11.37 1.12
C PHE A 130 5.17 12.60 1.96
N GLN A 131 4.23 13.52 2.09
CA GLN A 131 4.43 14.74 2.86
C GLN A 131 4.23 14.46 4.35
N VAL A 132 5.16 14.97 5.15
CA VAL A 132 5.10 15.00 6.61
C VAL A 132 5.43 16.43 7.01
N ALA A 133 4.53 17.09 7.74
CA ALA A 133 4.72 18.49 8.09
C ALA A 133 6.08 18.69 8.81
N GLY A 134 6.84 19.68 8.34
CA GLY A 134 8.20 20.01 8.82
C GLY A 134 9.33 19.17 8.24
N VAL A 135 9.06 18.26 7.28
CA VAL A 135 10.04 17.34 6.70
C VAL A 135 10.02 17.44 5.18
N ASP A 136 11.20 17.47 4.55
CA ASP A 136 11.32 17.53 3.08
C ASP A 136 10.68 16.31 2.41
N ALA A 137 10.19 16.50 1.19
CA ALA A 137 9.89 15.44 0.23
C ALA A 137 10.59 15.81 -1.09
N SER A 138 11.82 15.34 -1.27
CA SER A 138 12.75 15.84 -2.28
C SER A 138 12.63 15.13 -3.64
N LEU A 139 12.09 13.90 -3.64
CA LEU A 139 12.05 12.99 -4.79
C LEU A 139 13.44 12.68 -5.38
N GLY A 140 14.51 12.92 -4.62
CA GLY A 140 15.88 12.82 -5.11
C GLY A 140 16.31 13.97 -6.04
N TYR A 141 15.54 15.08 -6.08
CA TYR A 141 15.92 16.31 -6.77
C TYR A 141 16.57 17.30 -5.81
N SER A 142 17.72 17.81 -6.19
CA SER A 142 18.40 18.90 -5.49
C SER A 142 17.57 20.18 -5.49
N ALA A 143 16.79 20.43 -6.54
CA ALA A 143 15.87 21.55 -6.65
C ALA A 143 14.73 21.53 -5.61
N LEU A 144 14.41 20.37 -5.02
CA LEU A 144 13.35 20.20 -4.02
C LEU A 144 13.90 19.95 -2.59
N CYS A 145 15.22 19.98 -2.40
CA CYS A 145 15.82 19.87 -1.08
C CYS A 145 15.61 21.15 -0.24
N PHE A 146 15.66 21.02 1.08
CA PHE A 146 15.51 22.12 2.04
C PHE A 146 14.20 22.91 1.87
N GLN A 147 13.12 22.19 1.54
CA GLN A 147 11.77 22.71 1.34
C GLN A 147 10.79 21.83 2.11
N PRO A 148 10.75 21.96 3.45
CA PRO A 148 9.96 21.09 4.28
C PRO A 148 8.47 21.23 3.95
N SER A 149 7.78 20.10 3.89
CA SER A 149 6.34 20.09 3.62
C SER A 149 5.59 20.89 4.69
N ARG A 150 4.63 21.72 4.26
CA ARG A 150 3.75 22.45 5.18
C ARG A 150 2.65 21.55 5.75
N ASN A 151 2.21 20.59 4.95
CA ASN A 151 1.10 19.70 5.27
C ASN A 151 1.58 18.26 5.42
N THR A 152 0.73 17.41 5.98
CA THR A 152 0.92 15.96 6.02
C THR A 152 -0.07 15.29 5.08
N SER A 153 0.38 14.37 4.23
CA SER A 153 -0.49 13.71 3.24
C SER A 153 -1.62 12.93 3.94
N PRO A 154 -2.84 12.87 3.37
CA PRO A 154 -3.98 12.18 3.99
C PRO A 154 -3.69 10.73 4.43
N LEU A 155 -2.97 9.95 3.61
CA LEU A 155 -2.59 8.59 3.99
C LEU A 155 -1.71 8.56 5.25
N VAL A 156 -0.75 9.48 5.35
CA VAL A 156 0.13 9.58 6.51
C VAL A 156 -0.65 10.00 7.76
N THR A 157 -1.60 10.93 7.60
CA THR A 157 -2.53 11.32 8.68
C THR A 157 -3.35 10.12 9.18
N LEU A 158 -3.88 9.28 8.28
CA LEU A 158 -4.63 8.08 8.67
C LEU A 158 -3.81 7.11 9.51
N ILE A 159 -2.60 6.75 9.06
CA ILE A 159 -1.77 5.79 9.79
C ILE A 159 -1.23 6.37 11.10
N LEU A 160 -0.99 7.68 11.18
CA LEU A 160 -0.69 8.37 12.44
C LEU A 160 -1.90 8.34 13.39
N ASN A 161 -3.12 8.55 12.89
CA ASN A 161 -4.34 8.45 13.69
C ASN A 161 -4.61 7.01 14.16
N ALA A 162 -4.12 6.01 13.44
CA ALA A 162 -4.14 4.61 13.87
C ALA A 162 -3.04 4.25 14.90
N GLY A 163 -2.22 5.23 15.31
CA GLY A 163 -1.20 5.08 16.34
C GLY A 163 0.20 4.73 15.83
N ALA A 164 0.45 4.69 14.52
CA ALA A 164 1.77 4.39 13.95
C ALA A 164 2.83 5.43 14.34
N VAL A 165 4.11 5.04 14.30
CA VAL A 165 5.27 5.90 14.55
C VAL A 165 6.08 6.05 13.26
N ILE A 166 5.99 7.22 12.61
CA ILE A 166 6.79 7.50 11.40
C ILE A 166 8.20 7.92 11.81
N PHE A 167 9.21 7.20 11.32
CA PHE A 167 10.60 7.37 11.79
C PHE A 167 11.60 7.70 10.69
N CYS A 168 11.33 7.37 9.43
CA CYS A 168 12.17 7.76 8.30
C CYS A 168 11.38 7.86 6.98
N LYS A 169 11.97 8.57 6.02
CA LYS A 169 11.64 8.43 4.60
C LYS A 169 12.74 7.69 3.84
N THR A 170 12.39 7.03 2.74
CA THR A 170 13.30 6.16 1.99
C THR A 170 13.53 6.59 0.55
N ASN A 171 14.71 6.20 0.05
CA ASN A 171 15.28 6.66 -1.20
C ASN A 171 14.52 6.16 -2.44
N VAL A 172 14.55 6.99 -3.48
CA VAL A 172 13.81 6.80 -4.74
C VAL A 172 14.73 7.10 -5.94
N PRO A 173 14.44 6.61 -7.16
CA PRO A 173 15.14 7.08 -8.34
C PRO A 173 14.85 8.52 -8.69
N GLN A 174 15.81 9.16 -9.36
CA GLN A 174 15.59 10.42 -10.08
C GLN A 174 14.35 10.27 -10.98
N THR A 175 13.43 11.25 -10.95
CA THR A 175 12.13 11.24 -11.63
C THR A 175 11.06 10.26 -11.12
N MET A 176 11.42 9.30 -10.26
CA MET A 176 10.58 8.15 -9.89
C MET A 176 10.13 7.26 -11.07
N MET A 177 10.57 7.53 -12.29
CA MET A 177 10.30 6.77 -13.51
C MET A 177 11.47 5.84 -13.87
N SER A 178 12.01 5.15 -12.85
CA SER A 178 13.07 4.16 -13.02
C SER A 178 12.82 2.92 -12.17
N LEU A 179 13.32 1.79 -12.67
CA LEU A 179 13.24 0.47 -12.03
C LEU A 179 14.51 0.12 -11.25
N ASP A 180 15.34 1.13 -11.01
CA ASP A 180 16.49 1.09 -10.13
C ASP A 180 16.45 2.34 -9.25
N SER A 181 16.99 2.31 -8.03
CA SER A 181 16.80 3.39 -7.05
C SER A 181 18.09 4.19 -6.84
N VAL A 182 18.33 5.14 -7.75
CA VAL A 182 19.49 6.03 -7.75
C VAL A 182 19.11 7.46 -8.13
N ASN A 183 19.68 8.44 -7.44
CA ASN A 183 19.52 9.87 -7.75
C ASN A 183 20.77 10.69 -7.36
N PRO A 184 20.94 11.92 -7.88
CA PRO A 184 22.10 12.78 -7.56
C PRO A 184 22.21 13.21 -6.08
N VAL A 185 21.09 13.27 -5.34
CA VAL A 185 21.07 13.79 -3.96
C VAL A 185 21.53 12.76 -2.93
N PHE A 186 21.06 11.51 -3.01
CA PHE A 186 21.34 10.47 -2.01
C PHE A 186 22.17 9.30 -2.55
N GLY A 187 22.41 9.29 -3.87
CA GLY A 187 23.09 8.21 -4.54
C GLY A 187 22.24 6.95 -4.66
N ARG A 188 22.92 5.81 -4.83
CA ARG A 188 22.31 4.52 -5.13
C ARG A 188 21.93 3.76 -3.87
N THR A 189 20.72 3.22 -3.88
CA THR A 189 20.29 2.16 -2.94
C THR A 189 20.78 0.81 -3.46
N LEU A 190 21.47 0.04 -2.62
CA LEU A 190 21.93 -1.31 -2.96
C LEU A 190 20.95 -2.36 -2.44
N ASN A 191 20.80 -3.46 -3.19
CA ASN A 191 20.04 -4.62 -2.75
C ASN A 191 20.81 -5.36 -1.63
N PRO A 192 20.19 -5.64 -0.47
CA PRO A 192 20.88 -6.27 0.65
C PRO A 192 21.18 -7.75 0.46
N LEU A 193 20.43 -8.45 -0.40
CA LEU A 193 20.63 -9.88 -0.67
C LEU A 193 21.82 -10.10 -1.61
N ASN A 194 22.03 -9.18 -2.55
CA ASN A 194 23.19 -9.16 -3.44
C ASN A 194 23.47 -7.75 -3.96
N ARG A 195 24.59 -7.15 -3.56
CA ARG A 195 24.97 -5.77 -3.92
C ARG A 195 25.31 -5.54 -5.40
N LEU A 196 25.32 -6.58 -6.24
CA LEU A 196 25.50 -6.46 -7.70
C LEU A 196 24.19 -6.33 -8.47
N VAL A 197 23.05 -6.60 -7.83
CA VAL A 197 21.72 -6.52 -8.45
C VAL A 197 20.94 -5.30 -8.00
N THR A 198 19.95 -4.90 -8.79
CA THR A 198 19.09 -3.76 -8.46
C THR A 198 18.26 -4.00 -7.19
N ALA A 199 18.03 -2.96 -6.41
CA ALA A 199 17.04 -2.96 -5.32
C ALA A 199 15.60 -2.80 -5.88
N GLY A 200 15.44 -2.67 -7.19
CA GLY A 200 14.21 -2.29 -7.84
C GLY A 200 13.91 -0.79 -7.69
N GLY A 201 12.85 -0.36 -8.35
CA GLY A 201 12.37 1.02 -8.29
C GLY A 201 10.89 1.13 -8.65
N SER A 202 10.23 2.23 -8.33
CA SER A 202 10.79 3.43 -7.69
C SER A 202 10.75 3.44 -6.16
N THR A 203 10.26 2.38 -5.51
CA THR A 203 10.24 2.25 -4.04
C THR A 203 11.37 1.34 -3.53
N GLY A 204 12.58 1.43 -4.12
CA GLY A 204 13.69 0.54 -3.76
C GLY A 204 14.28 0.83 -2.38
N GLY A 205 14.17 2.07 -1.87
CA GLY A 205 14.57 2.41 -0.51
C GLY A 205 13.82 1.63 0.56
N GLU A 206 12.48 1.52 0.44
CA GLU A 206 11.65 0.65 1.29
C GLU A 206 12.06 -0.81 1.14
N GLY A 207 12.24 -1.28 -0.11
CA GLY A 207 12.62 -2.66 -0.38
C GLY A 207 13.91 -3.07 0.32
N ALA A 208 14.96 -2.24 0.23
CA ALA A 208 16.22 -2.49 0.90
C ALA A 208 16.11 -2.38 2.44
N LEU A 209 15.36 -1.40 2.95
CA LEU A 209 15.18 -1.20 4.39
C LEU A 209 14.48 -2.39 5.04
N ILE A 210 13.36 -2.82 4.46
CA ILE A 210 12.51 -3.89 5.01
C ILE A 210 13.22 -5.25 4.89
N ALA A 211 13.91 -5.51 3.78
CA ALA A 211 14.67 -6.76 3.63
C ALA A 211 15.85 -6.87 4.60
N LEU A 212 16.40 -5.74 5.06
CA LEU A 212 17.36 -5.71 6.17
C LEU A 212 16.72 -5.69 7.56
N LYS A 213 15.40 -5.86 7.64
CA LYS A 213 14.62 -5.80 8.88
C LYS A 213 14.76 -4.46 9.61
N GLY A 214 15.14 -3.40 8.88
CA GLY A 214 15.23 -2.03 9.37
C GLY A 214 13.89 -1.29 9.39
N SER A 215 12.82 -1.95 8.95
CA SER A 215 11.43 -1.52 9.12
C SER A 215 10.53 -2.76 9.11
N PRO A 216 9.47 -2.84 9.95
CA PRO A 216 8.51 -3.95 9.86
C PRO A 216 7.56 -3.79 8.67
N MET A 217 7.31 -2.54 8.24
CA MET A 217 6.33 -2.18 7.21
C MET A 217 6.68 -0.82 6.58
N GLY A 218 6.48 -0.73 5.27
CA GLY A 218 6.68 0.49 4.50
C GLY A 218 5.50 0.86 3.61
N VAL A 219 5.42 2.14 3.23
CA VAL A 219 4.43 2.64 2.27
C VAL A 219 5.11 3.10 0.98
N GLY A 220 4.72 2.49 -0.13
CA GLY A 220 5.19 2.82 -1.47
C GLY A 220 4.10 3.36 -2.40
N THR A 221 4.49 3.63 -3.65
CA THR A 221 3.57 4.03 -4.73
C THR A 221 3.89 3.26 -6.00
N ASP A 222 2.88 3.03 -6.85
CA ASP A 222 2.97 2.17 -8.03
C ASP A 222 2.11 2.72 -9.18
N ILE A 223 2.79 3.14 -10.25
CA ILE A 223 2.20 3.53 -11.55
C ILE A 223 2.63 2.57 -12.68
N GLY A 224 3.63 1.72 -12.45
CA GLY A 224 4.15 0.79 -13.46
C GLY A 224 4.78 -0.47 -12.88
N GLY A 225 4.65 -0.70 -11.57
CA GLY A 225 5.32 -1.77 -10.84
C GLY A 225 6.07 -1.30 -9.59
N SER A 226 6.06 0.00 -9.28
CA SER A 226 6.97 0.57 -8.27
C SER A 226 6.78 0.12 -6.82
N ILE A 227 5.72 -0.64 -6.47
CA ILE A 227 5.65 -1.40 -5.20
C ILE A 227 6.11 -2.84 -5.45
N ARG A 228 5.57 -3.45 -6.50
CA ARG A 228 5.73 -4.87 -6.82
C ARG A 228 7.16 -5.26 -7.22
N ILE A 229 7.85 -4.41 -7.97
CA ILE A 229 9.20 -4.62 -8.48
C ILE A 229 10.23 -4.55 -7.34
N PRO A 230 10.26 -3.50 -6.49
CA PRO A 230 11.09 -3.53 -5.29
C PRO A 230 10.80 -4.72 -4.37
N ALA A 231 9.53 -5.10 -4.21
CA ALA A 231 9.18 -6.29 -3.43
C ALA A 231 9.78 -7.56 -4.04
N MET A 232 9.71 -7.72 -5.38
CA MET A 232 10.35 -8.83 -6.09
C MET A 232 11.87 -8.85 -5.88
N CYS A 233 12.53 -7.71 -6.07
CA CYS A 233 13.98 -7.62 -6.01
C CYS A 233 14.53 -7.96 -4.63
N ASN A 234 13.77 -7.65 -3.56
CA ASN A 234 14.22 -7.79 -2.18
C ASN A 234 13.55 -8.95 -1.42
N GLY A 235 12.69 -9.74 -2.07
CA GLY A 235 12.08 -10.95 -1.49
C GLY A 235 11.00 -10.63 -0.46
N LEU A 236 10.17 -9.64 -0.76
CA LEU A 236 9.16 -9.10 0.14
C LEU A 236 7.75 -9.27 -0.44
N TYR A 237 6.76 -9.07 0.40
CA TYR A 237 5.37 -8.97 -0.02
C TYR A 237 5.06 -7.51 -0.33
N GLY A 238 4.53 -7.26 -1.53
CA GLY A 238 4.12 -5.93 -1.97
C GLY A 238 2.68 -5.97 -2.45
N PHE A 239 1.89 -4.93 -2.16
CA PHE A 239 0.50 -4.87 -2.58
C PHE A 239 0.17 -3.52 -3.21
N LYS A 240 -0.28 -3.55 -4.47
CA LYS A 240 -0.82 -2.41 -5.20
C LYS A 240 -2.35 -2.54 -5.27
N PRO A 241 -3.12 -1.80 -4.47
CA PRO A 241 -4.59 -1.71 -4.58
C PRO A 241 -5.03 -1.14 -5.94
N SER A 242 -6.33 -1.20 -6.24
CA SER A 242 -6.87 -0.33 -7.30
C SER A 242 -6.61 1.15 -6.97
N ALA A 243 -6.49 1.96 -8.01
CA ALA A 243 -6.41 3.41 -7.89
C ALA A 243 -7.61 3.93 -7.11
N ASN A 244 -7.39 4.99 -6.33
CA ASN A 244 -8.39 5.61 -5.47
C ASN A 244 -8.98 4.69 -4.39
N ARG A 245 -8.38 3.51 -4.10
CA ARG A 245 -8.76 2.72 -2.91
C ARG A 245 -8.08 3.21 -1.64
N ILE A 246 -6.85 3.69 -1.78
CA ILE A 246 -6.01 4.28 -0.74
C ILE A 246 -5.79 5.75 -1.10
N PRO A 247 -5.79 6.69 -0.13
CA PRO A 247 -5.52 8.10 -0.42
C PRO A 247 -4.21 8.31 -1.18
N PHE A 248 -4.26 9.18 -2.18
CA PHE A 248 -3.14 9.50 -3.05
C PHE A 248 -2.97 11.00 -3.30
N SER A 249 -3.83 11.85 -2.71
CA SER A 249 -3.68 13.30 -2.78
C SER A 249 -2.50 13.81 -1.95
N ASP A 250 -2.10 15.06 -2.23
CA ASP A 250 -1.09 15.81 -1.48
C ASP A 250 0.25 15.09 -1.33
N LEU A 251 0.73 14.49 -2.42
CA LEU A 251 2.10 13.99 -2.56
C LEU A 251 2.94 15.00 -3.33
N VAL A 252 4.24 15.08 -3.03
CA VAL A 252 5.14 15.88 -3.87
C VAL A 252 5.35 15.16 -5.21
N SER A 253 5.34 15.91 -6.30
CA SER A 253 5.48 15.43 -7.66
C SER A 253 6.40 16.36 -8.45
N GLY A 254 7.16 15.80 -9.39
CA GLY A 254 7.88 16.60 -10.39
C GLY A 254 6.96 17.19 -11.45
N HIS A 255 5.69 16.77 -11.50
CA HIS A 255 4.67 17.28 -12.42
C HIS A 255 3.70 18.23 -11.71
N PRO A 256 3.02 19.13 -12.45
CA PRO A 256 2.01 20.03 -11.88
C PRO A 256 0.85 19.28 -11.20
N PRO A 257 0.17 19.91 -10.22
CA PRO A 257 -1.05 19.37 -9.64
C PRO A 257 -2.08 19.00 -10.72
N GLY A 258 -2.74 17.85 -10.57
CA GLY A 258 -3.74 17.35 -11.51
C GLY A 258 -3.19 16.52 -12.68
N PHE A 259 -1.88 16.46 -12.88
CA PHE A 259 -1.26 15.66 -13.97
C PHE A 259 -1.75 14.20 -14.01
N GLY A 260 -1.90 13.56 -12.84
CA GLY A 260 -2.37 12.18 -12.72
C GLY A 260 -3.77 11.94 -13.27
N LYS A 261 -4.61 12.99 -13.42
CA LYS A 261 -5.96 12.87 -14.01
C LYS A 261 -5.94 12.81 -15.53
N LEU A 262 -4.85 13.22 -16.17
CA LEU A 262 -4.65 13.06 -17.61
C LEU A 262 -3.97 11.71 -17.94
N ALA A 263 -3.16 11.20 -17.01
CA ALA A 263 -2.34 10.00 -17.16
C ALA A 263 -3.04 8.72 -16.64
N ILE A 264 -2.28 7.63 -16.55
CA ILE A 264 -2.67 6.45 -15.76
C ILE A 264 -2.61 6.82 -14.28
N GLU A 265 -3.67 6.53 -13.53
CA GLU A 265 -3.69 6.78 -12.08
C GLU A 265 -2.78 5.79 -11.34
N ALA A 266 -1.91 6.32 -10.49
CA ALA A 266 -1.07 5.55 -9.59
C ALA A 266 -1.84 5.14 -8.32
N SER A 267 -1.28 4.18 -7.59
CA SER A 267 -1.83 3.75 -6.30
C SER A 267 -0.75 3.73 -5.22
N ALA A 268 -1.14 4.01 -3.97
CA ALA A 268 -0.31 3.82 -2.79
C ALA A 268 -0.65 2.48 -2.14
N GLY A 269 0.34 1.83 -1.53
CA GLY A 269 0.13 0.53 -0.90
C GLY A 269 1.32 0.06 -0.08
N PRO A 270 1.13 -1.03 0.69
CA PRO A 270 2.13 -1.51 1.62
C PRO A 270 3.20 -2.38 0.95
N MET A 271 4.39 -2.35 1.54
CA MET A 271 5.44 -3.34 1.36
C MET A 271 5.81 -3.90 2.74
N THR A 272 5.89 -5.21 2.88
CA THR A 272 5.94 -5.88 4.18
C THR A 272 6.71 -7.21 4.11
N ARG A 273 6.89 -7.86 5.27
CA ARG A 273 7.52 -9.18 5.38
C ARG A 273 6.54 -10.34 5.51
N SER A 274 5.24 -10.08 5.57
CA SER A 274 4.24 -11.14 5.75
C SER A 274 2.89 -10.75 5.14
N MET A 275 2.10 -11.76 4.76
CA MET A 275 0.73 -11.53 4.29
C MET A 275 -0.18 -10.87 5.33
N ARG A 276 0.03 -11.15 6.62
CA ARG A 276 -0.77 -10.54 7.70
C ARG A 276 -0.48 -9.05 7.89
N ASP A 277 0.71 -8.59 7.52
CA ASP A 277 1.03 -7.16 7.56
C ASP A 277 0.38 -6.40 6.39
N ILE A 278 0.19 -7.03 5.23
CA ILE A 278 -0.64 -6.46 4.15
C ILE A 278 -2.08 -6.26 4.64
N GLU A 279 -2.66 -7.29 5.28
CA GLU A 279 -4.00 -7.20 5.87
C GLU A 279 -4.09 -6.06 6.88
N LEU A 280 -3.14 -5.99 7.82
CA LEU A 280 -3.09 -4.97 8.85
C LEU A 280 -3.14 -3.56 8.24
N PHE A 281 -2.32 -3.31 7.21
CA PHE A 281 -2.32 -2.02 6.53
C PHE A 281 -3.65 -1.73 5.82
N MET A 282 -4.13 -2.66 4.98
CA MET A 282 -5.32 -2.45 4.16
C MET A 282 -6.56 -2.21 5.02
N ARG A 283 -6.71 -2.97 6.11
CA ARG A 283 -7.77 -2.80 7.09
C ARG A 283 -7.64 -1.49 7.84
N THR A 284 -6.43 -1.15 8.33
CA THR A 284 -6.20 0.11 9.06
C THR A 284 -6.59 1.32 8.24
N VAL A 285 -6.19 1.38 6.97
CA VAL A 285 -6.53 2.50 6.10
C VAL A 285 -8.03 2.54 5.84
N SER A 286 -8.65 1.40 5.52
CA SER A 286 -10.09 1.32 5.24
C SER A 286 -10.94 1.73 6.44
N ASP A 287 -10.63 1.22 7.64
CA ASP A 287 -11.38 1.49 8.88
C ASP A 287 -11.23 2.96 9.30
N GLY A 288 -10.13 3.61 8.90
CA GLY A 288 -9.90 5.05 9.07
C GLY A 288 -10.79 5.96 8.20
N ARG A 289 -11.70 5.41 7.38
CA ARG A 289 -12.62 6.15 6.50
C ARG A 289 -11.89 7.16 5.60
N PRO A 290 -11.03 6.66 4.69
CA PRO A 290 -10.08 7.48 3.92
C PRO A 290 -10.74 8.57 3.08
N GLN A 291 -11.97 8.34 2.61
CA GLN A 291 -12.78 9.30 1.86
C GLN A 291 -13.08 10.62 2.60
N ASN A 292 -12.95 10.63 3.94
CA ASN A 292 -13.13 11.84 4.73
C ASN A 292 -11.93 12.79 4.65
N LEU A 293 -10.75 12.29 4.25
CA LEU A 293 -9.51 13.07 4.14
C LEU A 293 -9.06 13.28 2.69
N ASP A 294 -9.41 12.36 1.79
CA ASP A 294 -9.12 12.48 0.36
C ASP A 294 -10.41 12.22 -0.45
N PRO A 295 -10.99 13.25 -1.10
CA PRO A 295 -12.25 13.13 -1.83
C PRO A 295 -12.13 12.31 -3.11
N SER A 296 -10.92 11.97 -3.56
CA SER A 296 -10.73 11.09 -4.71
C SER A 296 -10.98 9.63 -4.37
N VAL A 297 -10.92 9.27 -3.08
CA VAL A 297 -11.06 7.89 -2.63
C VAL A 297 -12.48 7.37 -2.88
N ILE A 298 -12.57 6.19 -3.48
CA ILE A 298 -13.82 5.46 -3.68
C ILE A 298 -14.28 4.91 -2.32
N PRO A 299 -15.43 5.37 -1.79
CA PRO A 299 -15.92 4.87 -0.51
C PRO A 299 -16.24 3.37 -0.57
N GLY A 300 -15.80 2.63 0.44
CA GLY A 300 -16.09 1.21 0.57
C GLY A 300 -15.37 0.60 1.77
N VAL A 301 -15.91 -0.49 2.29
CA VAL A 301 -15.27 -1.26 3.37
C VAL A 301 -14.35 -2.30 2.75
N TYR A 302 -13.14 -2.43 3.29
CA TYR A 302 -12.28 -3.58 3.06
C TYR A 302 -12.64 -4.65 4.09
N ASP A 303 -13.40 -5.66 3.67
CA ASP A 303 -13.79 -6.73 4.60
C ASP A 303 -12.55 -7.54 5.01
N THR A 304 -12.42 -7.81 6.29
CA THR A 304 -11.26 -8.51 6.88
C THR A 304 -11.00 -9.87 6.22
N LEU A 305 -9.72 -10.19 5.99
CA LEU A 305 -9.29 -11.54 5.63
C LEU A 305 -9.38 -12.48 6.82
N ASP A 306 -9.97 -13.65 6.60
CA ASP A 306 -10.03 -14.71 7.60
C ASP A 306 -8.81 -15.62 7.49
N PHE A 307 -7.80 -15.37 8.32
CA PHE A 307 -6.61 -16.21 8.46
C PHE A 307 -6.88 -17.53 9.18
N SER A 308 -8.07 -17.71 9.80
CA SER A 308 -8.46 -18.97 10.44
C SER A 308 -9.17 -19.95 9.48
N ALA A 309 -9.80 -19.41 8.43
CA ALA A 309 -10.41 -20.20 7.35
C ALA A 309 -9.41 -20.66 6.27
N SER A 310 -8.15 -20.20 6.34
CA SER A 310 -7.09 -20.52 5.39
C SER A 310 -6.62 -21.99 5.46
N ALA A 311 -6.97 -22.70 6.55
CA ALA A 311 -6.91 -24.15 6.63
C ALA A 311 -8.00 -24.83 5.75
N GLY A 312 -7.84 -24.77 4.42
CA GLY A 312 -8.45 -25.69 3.46
C GLY A 312 -9.96 -25.59 3.21
N LYS A 313 -10.67 -24.57 3.72
CA LYS A 313 -12.15 -24.54 3.64
C LYS A 313 -12.75 -23.86 2.40
N SER A 314 -11.96 -23.13 1.61
CA SER A 314 -12.47 -22.50 0.38
C SER A 314 -11.53 -22.74 -0.78
N LYS A 315 -11.91 -23.68 -1.64
CA LYS A 315 -11.27 -23.90 -2.93
C LYS A 315 -11.38 -22.62 -3.76
N MET A 316 -10.33 -22.31 -4.49
CA MET A 316 -10.29 -21.19 -5.45
C MET A 316 -9.91 -21.74 -6.82
N THR A 317 -10.36 -21.06 -7.86
CA THR A 317 -9.91 -21.29 -9.22
C THR A 317 -8.86 -20.25 -9.58
N VAL A 318 -7.61 -20.67 -9.73
CA VAL A 318 -6.48 -19.79 -10.05
C VAL A 318 -6.08 -19.98 -11.50
N GLY A 319 -6.08 -18.88 -12.26
CA GLY A 319 -5.58 -18.85 -13.64
C GLY A 319 -4.06 -18.66 -13.67
N ILE A 320 -3.33 -19.46 -14.45
CA ILE A 320 -1.91 -19.25 -14.74
C ILE A 320 -1.81 -18.56 -16.11
N LEU A 321 -1.36 -17.31 -16.11
CA LEU A 321 -1.06 -16.56 -17.32
C LEU A 321 0.47 -16.52 -17.49
N SER A 322 0.98 -17.33 -18.41
CA SER A 322 2.42 -17.57 -18.54
C SER A 322 3.19 -16.43 -19.21
N THR A 323 2.54 -15.60 -20.02
CA THR A 323 3.19 -14.50 -20.75
C THR A 323 2.24 -13.32 -20.94
N ASP A 324 2.82 -12.13 -21.03
CA ASP A 324 2.13 -10.89 -21.40
C ASP A 324 2.07 -10.64 -22.92
N GLY A 325 2.73 -11.49 -23.72
CA GLY A 325 2.83 -11.33 -25.17
C GLY A 325 3.84 -10.25 -25.61
N VAL A 326 4.61 -9.67 -24.69
CA VAL A 326 5.63 -8.65 -24.95
C VAL A 326 7.04 -9.20 -24.70
N ALA A 327 7.24 -9.96 -23.63
CA ALA A 327 8.53 -10.55 -23.30
C ALA A 327 8.37 -11.98 -22.79
N THR A 328 9.14 -12.91 -23.33
CA THR A 328 9.11 -14.33 -22.95
C THR A 328 9.81 -14.50 -21.60
N PRO A 329 9.20 -15.15 -20.61
CA PRO A 329 9.86 -15.44 -19.35
C PRO A 329 11.07 -16.36 -19.56
N LEU A 330 12.19 -16.03 -18.92
CA LEU A 330 13.35 -16.90 -18.84
C LEU A 330 12.98 -18.22 -18.11
N PRO A 331 13.70 -19.32 -18.39
CA PRO A 331 13.44 -20.63 -17.78
C PRO A 331 13.15 -20.62 -16.27
N PRO A 332 13.95 -19.97 -15.40
CA PRO A 332 13.67 -19.91 -13.97
C PRO A 332 12.33 -19.26 -13.63
N VAL A 333 11.92 -18.22 -14.36
CA VAL A 333 10.65 -17.52 -14.16
C VAL A 333 9.48 -18.40 -14.62
N ALA A 334 9.63 -19.09 -15.76
CA ALA A 334 8.63 -20.04 -16.22
C ALA A 334 8.48 -21.24 -15.25
N ASN A 335 9.58 -21.69 -14.63
CA ASN A 335 9.57 -22.80 -13.69
C ASN A 335 8.82 -22.46 -12.40
N ILE A 336 9.03 -21.29 -11.81
CA ILE A 336 8.30 -20.91 -10.58
C ILE A 336 6.79 -20.79 -10.78
N LEU A 337 6.31 -20.50 -12.00
CA LEU A 337 4.87 -20.57 -12.31
C LEU A 337 4.36 -22.01 -12.26
N LYS A 338 5.12 -22.96 -12.81
CA LYS A 338 4.77 -24.39 -12.77
C LYS A 338 4.78 -24.92 -11.34
N GLU A 339 5.79 -24.54 -10.56
CA GLU A 339 5.91 -24.89 -9.14
C GLU A 339 4.74 -24.32 -8.34
N THR A 340 4.41 -23.04 -8.52
CA THR A 340 3.25 -22.40 -7.87
C THR A 340 1.94 -23.09 -8.26
N ALA A 341 1.76 -23.41 -9.55
CA ALA A 341 0.60 -24.15 -10.03
C ALA A 341 0.49 -25.55 -9.41
N ALA A 342 1.61 -26.26 -9.27
CA ALA A 342 1.65 -27.59 -8.65
C ALA A 342 1.34 -27.51 -7.14
N ALA A 343 1.90 -26.53 -6.43
CA ALA A 343 1.63 -26.29 -5.02
C ALA A 343 0.15 -25.99 -4.77
N LEU A 344 -0.45 -25.10 -5.57
CA LEU A 344 -1.89 -24.78 -5.49
C LEU A 344 -2.77 -26.01 -5.73
N LYS A 345 -2.45 -26.83 -6.73
CA LYS A 345 -3.17 -28.09 -6.99
C LYS A 345 -3.06 -29.06 -5.81
N THR A 346 -1.88 -29.19 -5.23
CA THR A 346 -1.62 -30.04 -4.05
C THR A 346 -2.40 -29.56 -2.84
N ALA A 347 -2.53 -28.24 -2.65
CA ALA A 347 -3.36 -27.63 -1.63
C ALA A 347 -4.89 -27.71 -1.91
N GLY A 348 -5.29 -28.31 -3.04
CA GLY A 348 -6.70 -28.56 -3.37
C GLY A 348 -7.41 -27.41 -4.11
N HIS A 349 -6.67 -26.42 -4.60
CA HIS A 349 -7.19 -25.38 -5.49
C HIS A 349 -7.31 -25.89 -6.93
N THR A 350 -8.27 -25.34 -7.67
CA THR A 350 -8.38 -25.56 -9.12
C THR A 350 -7.39 -24.64 -9.82
N VAL A 351 -6.61 -25.17 -10.76
CA VAL A 351 -5.66 -24.36 -11.53
C VAL A 351 -5.94 -24.50 -13.02
N VAL A 352 -6.12 -23.38 -13.70
CA VAL A 352 -6.46 -23.27 -15.12
C VAL A 352 -5.32 -22.57 -15.85
N ASN A 353 -4.82 -23.12 -16.95
CA ASN A 353 -3.85 -22.41 -17.79
C ASN A 353 -4.60 -21.45 -18.72
N LEU A 354 -4.34 -20.15 -18.58
CA LEU A 354 -4.99 -19.13 -19.40
C LEU A 354 -4.25 -18.93 -20.71
N GLN A 355 -5.01 -18.70 -21.77
CA GLN A 355 -4.46 -18.23 -23.03
C GLN A 355 -4.17 -16.74 -22.91
N THR A 356 -2.99 -16.30 -23.37
CA THR A 356 -2.64 -14.88 -23.41
C THR A 356 -3.47 -14.18 -24.47
N PRO A 357 -4.37 -13.25 -24.10
CA PRO A 357 -5.15 -12.52 -25.08
C PRO A 357 -4.23 -11.63 -25.94
N PRO A 358 -4.37 -11.59 -27.27
CA PRO A 358 -3.51 -10.76 -28.13
C PRO A 358 -3.47 -9.28 -27.71
N ALA A 359 -4.61 -8.74 -27.28
CA ALA A 359 -4.74 -7.37 -26.80
C ALA A 359 -3.86 -7.06 -25.56
N LEU A 360 -3.38 -8.08 -24.83
CA LEU A 360 -2.48 -7.87 -23.70
C LEU A 360 -1.10 -7.36 -24.17
N GLY A 361 -0.60 -7.88 -25.31
CA GLY A 361 0.66 -7.45 -25.90
C GLY A 361 0.64 -6.01 -26.41
N GLU A 362 -0.55 -5.45 -26.66
CA GLU A 362 -0.73 -4.07 -27.10
C GLU A 362 -0.72 -3.05 -25.94
N ILE A 363 -0.92 -3.52 -24.69
CA ILE A 363 -1.09 -2.63 -23.53
C ILE A 363 0.17 -1.81 -23.26
N GLN A 364 1.36 -2.39 -23.42
CA GLN A 364 2.60 -1.70 -23.08
C GLN A 364 2.78 -0.42 -23.90
N THR A 365 2.53 -0.47 -25.22
CA THR A 365 2.61 0.70 -26.10
C THR A 365 1.61 1.79 -25.68
N LEU A 366 0.41 1.40 -25.25
CA LEU A 366 -0.58 2.33 -24.76
C LEU A 366 -0.17 2.95 -23.40
N CYS A 367 0.44 2.16 -22.51
CA CYS A 367 1.01 2.65 -21.26
C CYS A 367 2.07 3.71 -21.50
N ASP A 368 3.03 3.46 -22.40
CA ASP A 368 4.11 4.39 -22.71
C ASP A 368 3.58 5.75 -23.19
N ARG A 369 2.44 5.76 -23.90
CA ARG A 369 1.77 6.99 -24.36
C ARG A 369 0.96 7.68 -23.27
N LEU A 370 0.44 6.93 -22.29
CA LEU A 370 -0.39 7.41 -21.18
C LEU A 370 0.39 7.71 -19.89
N PHE A 371 1.66 7.35 -19.77
CA PHE A 371 2.49 7.77 -18.63
C PHE A 371 2.81 9.26 -18.64
N GLY A 372 2.91 9.89 -19.81
CA GLY A 372 3.30 11.29 -19.97
C GLY A 372 2.46 12.12 -20.94
N PRO A 373 1.10 12.04 -20.94
CA PRO A 373 0.29 12.78 -21.91
C PRO A 373 0.40 14.30 -21.72
N GLY A 374 0.68 14.77 -20.50
CA GLY A 374 0.91 16.20 -20.21
C GLY A 374 2.33 16.69 -20.48
N GLY A 375 3.19 15.88 -21.12
CA GLY A 375 4.60 16.20 -21.31
C GLY A 375 5.42 16.02 -20.03
N ASN A 376 6.71 16.37 -20.08
CA ASN A 376 7.65 16.22 -18.97
C ASN A 376 8.51 17.47 -18.71
N GLU A 377 8.09 18.63 -19.22
CA GLU A 377 8.84 19.89 -19.14
C GLU A 377 9.19 20.26 -17.69
N SER A 378 8.21 20.27 -16.79
CA SER A 378 8.42 20.51 -15.35
C SER A 378 9.46 19.58 -14.71
N VAL A 379 9.48 18.29 -15.08
CA VAL A 379 10.48 17.32 -14.60
C VAL A 379 11.87 17.66 -15.15
N VAL A 380 11.95 18.04 -16.42
CA VAL A 380 13.21 18.46 -17.06
C VAL A 380 13.71 19.77 -16.45
N ASP A 381 12.84 20.74 -16.21
CA ASP A 381 13.16 22.04 -15.60
C ASP A 381 13.77 21.86 -14.21
N LEU A 382 13.23 20.94 -13.39
CA LEU A 382 13.78 20.62 -12.07
C LEU A 382 15.24 20.14 -12.16
N ILE A 383 15.54 19.27 -13.11
CA ILE A 383 16.89 18.72 -13.34
C ILE A 383 17.83 19.81 -13.88
N GLU A 384 17.40 20.53 -14.93
CA GLU A 384 18.18 21.56 -15.61
C GLU A 384 18.48 22.75 -14.68
N SER A 385 17.54 23.12 -13.81
CA SER A 385 17.70 24.25 -12.87
C SER A 385 18.89 24.12 -11.92
N LYS A 386 19.39 22.89 -11.73
CA LYS A 386 20.54 22.57 -10.87
C LYS A 386 21.70 21.89 -11.61
N GLY A 387 21.56 21.68 -12.91
CA GLY A 387 22.58 20.99 -13.73
C GLY A 387 22.81 19.55 -13.29
N GLU A 388 21.76 18.85 -12.84
CA GLU A 388 21.86 17.47 -12.40
C GLU A 388 22.23 16.52 -13.56
N PRO A 389 23.10 15.52 -13.33
CA PRO A 389 23.33 14.47 -14.31
C PRO A 389 22.10 13.56 -14.42
N ILE A 390 21.90 12.98 -15.60
CA ILE A 390 20.85 12.00 -15.88
C ILE A 390 21.35 10.61 -15.52
N MET A 391 20.59 9.89 -14.68
CA MET A 391 20.94 8.51 -14.31
C MET A 391 20.88 7.55 -15.50
N ASN A 392 21.80 6.57 -15.52
CA ASN A 392 22.00 5.65 -16.64
C ASN A 392 20.70 5.01 -17.14
N TRP A 393 19.86 4.51 -16.23
CA TRP A 393 18.64 3.79 -16.60
C TRP A 393 17.63 4.68 -17.32
N ILE A 394 17.44 5.94 -16.89
CA ILE A 394 16.46 6.85 -17.52
C ILE A 394 17.02 7.55 -18.76
N LYS A 395 18.35 7.55 -18.95
CA LYS A 395 19.03 8.27 -20.03
C LYS A 395 18.49 7.96 -21.44
N PRO A 396 18.19 6.70 -21.83
CA PRO A 396 17.63 6.40 -23.15
C PRO A 396 16.23 6.97 -23.39
N PHE A 397 15.50 7.28 -22.32
CA PHE A 397 14.12 7.76 -22.37
C PHE A 397 14.01 9.26 -22.05
N PHE A 398 15.10 9.88 -21.59
CA PHE A 398 15.15 11.27 -21.19
C PHE A 398 15.17 12.22 -22.39
N GLY A 399 14.46 13.33 -22.25
CA GLY A 399 14.37 14.40 -23.25
C GLY A 399 13.08 15.19 -23.08
N ARG A 400 13.11 16.47 -23.44
CA ARG A 400 11.93 17.35 -23.36
C ARG A 400 10.86 16.89 -24.35
N ARG A 401 9.65 16.67 -23.85
CA ARG A 401 8.45 16.27 -24.60
C ARG A 401 7.30 17.19 -24.19
N GLY A 402 6.76 17.90 -25.18
CA GLY A 402 5.59 18.76 -24.99
C GLY A 402 4.32 17.95 -24.68
N PRO A 403 3.28 18.61 -24.15
CA PRO A 403 2.00 17.98 -23.88
C PRO A 403 1.32 17.52 -25.18
N ARG A 404 0.56 16.44 -25.10
CA ARG A 404 -0.41 16.04 -26.12
C ARG A 404 -1.61 16.97 -26.07
N THR A 405 -2.26 17.14 -27.20
CA THR A 405 -3.53 17.87 -27.27
C THR A 405 -4.63 17.13 -26.51
N LEU A 406 -5.69 17.85 -26.12
CA LEU A 406 -6.85 17.25 -25.47
C LEU A 406 -7.50 16.15 -26.35
N PRO A 407 -7.73 16.34 -27.68
CA PRO A 407 -8.27 15.28 -28.52
C PRO A 407 -7.38 14.03 -28.60
N GLU A 408 -6.06 14.18 -28.69
CA GLU A 408 -5.13 13.04 -28.69
C GLU A 408 -5.20 12.28 -27.37
N THR A 409 -5.23 12.99 -26.24
CA THR A 409 -5.35 12.39 -24.91
C THR A 409 -6.69 11.67 -24.74
N ALA A 410 -7.79 12.27 -25.20
CA ALA A 410 -9.11 11.64 -25.18
C ALA A 410 -9.11 10.34 -26.02
N ASN A 411 -8.45 10.35 -27.19
CA ASN A 411 -8.36 9.16 -28.03
C ASN A 411 -7.53 8.04 -27.38
N LEU A 412 -6.48 8.37 -26.62
CA LEU A 412 -5.74 7.39 -25.82
C LEU A 412 -6.63 6.74 -24.75
N HIS A 413 -7.45 7.53 -24.06
CA HIS A 413 -8.38 6.98 -23.06
C HIS A 413 -9.50 6.16 -23.70
N ALA A 414 -9.94 6.51 -24.92
CA ALA A 414 -10.86 5.67 -25.68
C ALA A 414 -10.23 4.32 -26.03
N GLN A 415 -8.97 4.29 -26.47
CA GLN A 415 -8.20 3.06 -26.70
C GLN A 415 -8.10 2.24 -25.41
N ARG A 416 -7.79 2.89 -24.28
CA ARG A 416 -7.74 2.24 -22.96
C ARG A 416 -9.07 1.59 -22.60
N ALA A 417 -10.19 2.27 -22.81
CA ALA A 417 -11.52 1.73 -22.49
C ALA A 417 -11.85 0.47 -23.32
N VAL A 418 -11.48 0.45 -24.60
CA VAL A 418 -11.65 -0.73 -25.47
C VAL A 418 -10.81 -1.89 -24.96
N VAL A 419 -9.53 -1.65 -24.68
CA VAL A 419 -8.61 -2.69 -24.18
C VAL A 419 -9.07 -3.25 -22.83
N MET A 420 -9.48 -2.39 -21.91
CA MET A 420 -10.03 -2.81 -20.61
C MET A 420 -11.23 -3.73 -20.77
N LYS A 421 -12.17 -3.39 -21.67
CA LYS A 421 -13.34 -4.23 -21.96
C LYS A 421 -12.94 -5.59 -22.54
N THR A 422 -12.05 -5.59 -23.52
CA THR A 422 -11.58 -6.81 -24.19
C THR A 422 -10.88 -7.75 -23.22
N ILE A 423 -9.94 -7.23 -22.43
CA ILE A 423 -9.18 -8.04 -21.47
C ILE A 423 -10.08 -8.56 -20.35
N ASN A 424 -10.99 -7.73 -19.83
CA ASN A 424 -11.91 -8.17 -18.78
C ASN A 424 -12.84 -9.30 -19.26
N ALA A 425 -13.22 -9.30 -20.54
CA ALA A 425 -14.03 -10.39 -21.10
C ALA A 425 -13.23 -11.69 -21.29
N ALA A 426 -11.91 -11.60 -21.47
CA ALA A 426 -11.04 -12.73 -21.80
C ALA A 426 -10.41 -13.44 -20.58
N LEU A 427 -10.12 -12.72 -19.50
CA LEU A 427 -9.27 -13.23 -18.40
C LEU A 427 -10.02 -13.94 -17.27
N TRP A 428 -11.28 -13.59 -17.02
CA TRP A 428 -11.97 -13.96 -15.77
C TRP A 428 -12.88 -15.20 -15.88
N ARG A 429 -12.88 -15.88 -17.03
CA ARG A 429 -13.56 -17.15 -17.25
C ARG A 429 -12.70 -18.05 -18.12
N ASP A 430 -12.65 -19.33 -17.77
CA ASP A 430 -12.08 -20.35 -18.65
C ASP A 430 -12.94 -20.44 -19.93
N PRO A 431 -12.35 -20.22 -21.13
CA PRO A 431 -13.10 -20.26 -22.38
C PRO A 431 -13.62 -21.67 -22.74
N VAL A 432 -13.03 -22.73 -22.16
CA VAL A 432 -13.40 -24.12 -22.42
C VAL A 432 -14.49 -24.57 -21.45
N THR A 433 -14.26 -24.38 -20.15
CA THR A 433 -15.16 -24.92 -19.11
C THR A 433 -16.21 -23.90 -18.62
N GLY A 434 -16.02 -22.61 -18.92
CA GLY A 434 -16.87 -21.53 -18.42
C GLY A 434 -16.69 -21.20 -16.93
N VAL A 435 -15.80 -21.93 -16.23
CA VAL A 435 -15.51 -21.73 -14.81
C VAL A 435 -14.93 -20.34 -14.59
N GLU A 436 -15.42 -19.66 -13.56
CA GLU A 436 -14.92 -18.34 -13.17
C GLU A 436 -13.52 -18.44 -12.56
N ILE A 437 -12.65 -17.51 -12.94
CA ILE A 437 -11.29 -17.40 -12.40
C ILE A 437 -11.30 -16.42 -11.21
N ASP A 438 -10.82 -16.88 -10.07
CA ASP A 438 -10.77 -16.09 -8.84
C ASP A 438 -9.61 -15.10 -8.80
N ALA A 439 -8.45 -15.56 -9.25
CA ALA A 439 -7.26 -14.76 -9.32
C ALA A 439 -6.35 -15.30 -10.42
N ILE A 440 -5.47 -14.45 -10.90
CA ILE A 440 -4.48 -14.80 -11.92
C ILE A 440 -3.10 -14.73 -11.29
N VAL A 441 -2.32 -15.79 -11.50
CA VAL A 441 -0.89 -15.83 -11.23
C VAL A 441 -0.14 -15.65 -12.55
N CYS A 442 0.79 -14.71 -12.58
CA CYS A 442 1.63 -14.42 -13.75
C CYS A 442 3.04 -13.97 -13.32
N PRO A 443 4.00 -13.88 -14.25
CA PRO A 443 5.31 -13.31 -13.95
C PRO A 443 5.21 -11.84 -13.48
N LEU A 444 6.13 -11.43 -12.60
CA LEU A 444 6.38 -9.99 -12.34
C LEU A 444 7.30 -9.36 -13.39
N SER A 445 8.20 -10.18 -13.93
CA SER A 445 9.18 -9.80 -14.94
C SER A 445 9.49 -11.02 -15.79
N SER A 446 10.06 -10.80 -16.97
CA SER A 446 10.58 -11.86 -17.82
C SER A 446 11.91 -12.45 -17.32
N HIS A 447 12.55 -11.85 -16.30
CA HIS A 447 13.87 -12.26 -15.79
C HIS A 447 13.91 -12.39 -14.25
N PRO A 448 14.87 -13.13 -13.67
CA PRO A 448 15.22 -13.03 -12.24
C PRO A 448 15.74 -11.62 -11.88
N VAL A 449 16.08 -11.34 -10.62
CA VAL A 449 16.53 -9.99 -10.24
C VAL A 449 17.81 -9.60 -11.02
N PRO A 450 17.74 -8.60 -11.92
CA PRO A 450 18.82 -8.31 -12.84
C PRO A 450 19.93 -7.50 -12.19
N PRO A 451 21.13 -7.45 -12.80
CA PRO A 451 22.17 -6.52 -12.41
C PRO A 451 21.68 -5.07 -12.33
N ILE A 452 22.42 -4.26 -11.59
CA ILE A 452 22.25 -2.80 -11.55
C ILE A 452 22.13 -2.23 -12.97
N ASP A 453 21.24 -1.24 -13.14
CA ASP A 453 20.93 -0.56 -14.41
C ASP A 453 20.41 -1.47 -15.54
N SER A 454 20.15 -2.76 -15.29
CA SER A 454 19.82 -3.74 -16.33
C SER A 454 18.36 -4.23 -16.29
N TYR A 455 17.50 -3.64 -15.45
CA TYR A 455 16.08 -4.00 -15.43
C TYR A 455 15.40 -3.54 -16.73
N GLY A 456 14.90 -4.50 -17.52
CA GLY A 456 14.56 -4.25 -18.93
C GLY A 456 13.28 -3.45 -19.16
N GLY A 457 12.14 -3.91 -18.63
CA GLY A 457 10.83 -3.33 -18.94
C GLY A 457 9.76 -3.65 -17.91
N VAL A 458 8.62 -2.97 -18.02
CA VAL A 458 7.51 -3.03 -17.05
C VAL A 458 6.27 -3.78 -17.57
N SER A 459 6.30 -4.40 -18.75
CA SER A 459 5.08 -4.88 -19.43
C SER A 459 4.22 -5.84 -18.59
N TYR A 460 4.84 -6.73 -17.82
CA TYR A 460 4.18 -7.60 -16.85
C TYR A 460 3.48 -6.86 -15.70
N THR A 461 3.94 -5.67 -15.32
CA THR A 461 3.39 -4.90 -14.19
C THR A 461 2.52 -3.73 -14.62
N SER A 462 2.92 -2.98 -15.66
CA SER A 462 2.21 -1.83 -16.24
C SER A 462 0.84 -2.23 -16.78
N SER A 463 0.73 -3.44 -17.35
CA SER A 463 -0.54 -3.95 -17.89
C SER A 463 -1.66 -3.87 -16.87
N PHE A 464 -1.39 -4.30 -15.64
CA PHE A 464 -2.38 -4.31 -14.57
C PHE A 464 -2.56 -2.96 -13.88
N VAL A 465 -1.68 -1.98 -14.14
CA VAL A 465 -1.96 -0.58 -13.77
C VAL A 465 -2.92 0.05 -14.78
N LEU A 466 -2.70 -0.16 -16.09
CA LEU A 466 -3.61 0.34 -17.11
C LEU A 466 -5.03 -0.20 -16.94
N LEU A 467 -5.15 -1.48 -16.56
CA LEU A 467 -6.43 -2.14 -16.27
C LEU A 467 -7.02 -1.78 -14.89
N ASP A 468 -6.27 -1.08 -14.04
CA ASP A 468 -6.64 -0.73 -12.67
C ASP A 468 -7.01 -1.95 -11.78
N TYR A 469 -6.28 -3.04 -11.96
CA TYR A 469 -6.47 -4.28 -11.20
C TYR A 469 -5.59 -4.29 -9.96
N PRO A 470 -6.09 -4.66 -8.77
CA PRO A 470 -5.24 -4.87 -7.61
C PRO A 470 -4.25 -6.00 -7.89
N ALA A 471 -3.00 -5.78 -7.52
CA ALA A 471 -1.89 -6.66 -7.86
C ALA A 471 -0.93 -6.80 -6.68
N GLY A 472 -0.46 -8.01 -6.40
CA GLY A 472 0.49 -8.27 -5.33
C GLY A 472 1.67 -9.14 -5.73
N THR A 473 2.76 -9.01 -4.97
CA THR A 473 3.98 -9.81 -5.09
C THR A 473 4.01 -10.84 -3.97
N VAL A 474 4.25 -12.11 -4.31
CA VAL A 474 4.45 -13.19 -3.35
C VAL A 474 5.81 -13.84 -3.62
N PRO A 475 6.75 -13.83 -2.65
CA PRO A 475 8.00 -14.59 -2.74
C PRO A 475 7.72 -16.09 -2.77
N ILE A 476 8.34 -16.84 -3.68
CA ILE A 476 8.17 -18.30 -3.79
C ILE A 476 9.39 -19.02 -3.23
N ARG A 477 10.59 -18.68 -3.69
CA ARG A 477 11.86 -19.22 -3.20
C ARG A 477 13.03 -18.39 -3.70
N SER A 478 14.24 -18.69 -3.23
CA SER A 478 15.47 -18.15 -3.80
C SER A 478 15.86 -18.89 -5.09
N PHE A 479 16.54 -18.17 -5.98
CA PHE A 479 17.20 -18.71 -7.15
C PHE A 479 18.37 -19.61 -6.71
N GLY A 480 18.34 -20.87 -7.14
CA GLY A 480 19.32 -21.90 -6.80
C GLY A 480 20.20 -22.35 -7.96
N GLN A 481 21.09 -23.31 -7.69
CA GLN A 481 22.03 -23.82 -8.69
C GLN A 481 21.35 -24.47 -9.90
N ALA A 482 20.21 -25.16 -9.68
CA ALA A 482 19.45 -25.80 -10.74
C ALA A 482 18.85 -24.79 -11.75
N ASP A 483 18.55 -23.57 -11.28
CA ASP A 483 17.95 -22.50 -12.08
C ASP A 483 18.93 -21.87 -13.08
N LEU A 484 20.23 -22.14 -12.99
CA LEU A 484 21.24 -21.67 -13.95
C LEU A 484 21.11 -22.34 -15.33
N SER A 485 20.44 -23.50 -15.36
CA SER A 485 20.25 -24.32 -16.55
C SER A 485 18.99 -23.91 -17.31
N GLY A 486 18.91 -24.33 -18.58
CA GLY A 486 17.79 -24.05 -19.47
C GLY A 486 18.17 -23.07 -20.58
N GLU A 487 17.59 -23.32 -21.75
CA GLU A 487 17.79 -22.50 -22.94
C GLU A 487 16.56 -21.63 -23.20
N VAL A 488 16.82 -20.44 -23.75
CA VAL A 488 15.78 -19.63 -24.38
C VAL A 488 15.69 -19.98 -25.85
N ASP A 489 14.47 -19.90 -26.38
CA ASP A 489 14.22 -20.11 -27.80
C ASP A 489 15.06 -19.16 -28.68
N SER A 490 15.58 -19.69 -29.79
CA SER A 490 16.42 -18.97 -30.74
C SER A 490 15.64 -18.13 -31.76
N GLY A 491 14.31 -18.12 -31.69
CA GLY A 491 13.45 -17.32 -32.54
C GLY A 491 13.58 -15.82 -32.28
N GLU A 492 13.09 -15.05 -33.23
CA GLU A 492 13.10 -13.58 -33.19
C GLU A 492 12.46 -13.06 -31.89
N PRO A 493 13.05 -12.04 -31.24
CA PRO A 493 12.46 -11.45 -30.04
C PRO A 493 11.10 -10.81 -30.31
N LEU A 494 10.16 -10.98 -29.38
CA LEU A 494 8.80 -10.41 -29.46
C LEU A 494 8.81 -8.87 -29.38
N SER A 495 9.79 -8.31 -28.68
CA SER A 495 9.95 -6.87 -28.46
C SER A 495 11.38 -6.53 -28.07
N LYS A 496 11.66 -5.23 -27.88
CA LYS A 496 12.94 -4.78 -27.30
C LYS A 496 13.15 -5.32 -25.87
N PHE A 497 12.09 -5.48 -25.08
CA PHE A 497 12.19 -6.05 -23.74
C PHE A 497 12.54 -7.54 -23.79
N ASP A 498 11.96 -8.26 -24.74
CA ASP A 498 12.29 -9.66 -24.99
C ASP A 498 13.74 -9.82 -25.45
N ALA A 499 14.19 -8.99 -26.39
CA ALA A 499 15.56 -9.01 -26.89
C ALA A 499 16.58 -8.76 -25.77
N HIS A 500 16.33 -7.74 -24.93
CA HIS A 500 17.16 -7.43 -23.76
C HIS A 500 17.19 -8.61 -22.77
N THR A 501 16.03 -9.20 -22.48
CA THR A 501 15.92 -10.33 -21.56
C THR A 501 16.67 -11.56 -22.07
N LYS A 502 16.48 -11.92 -23.36
CA LYS A 502 17.18 -13.03 -24.01
C LYS A 502 18.70 -12.80 -23.97
N ALA A 503 19.16 -11.58 -24.28
CA ALA A 503 20.58 -11.24 -24.26
C ALA A 503 21.21 -11.41 -22.85
N MET A 504 20.49 -11.10 -21.77
CA MET A 504 20.97 -11.33 -20.40
C MET A 504 21.08 -12.83 -20.03
N TRP A 505 20.53 -13.73 -20.83
CA TRP A 505 20.60 -15.17 -20.61
C TRP A 505 21.55 -15.89 -21.56
N SER A 506 21.49 -15.59 -22.86
CA SER A 506 22.29 -16.25 -23.90
C SER A 506 23.51 -15.44 -24.36
N GLY A 507 23.61 -14.15 -24.02
CA GLY A 507 24.65 -13.23 -24.49
C GLY A 507 25.99 -13.29 -23.73
N GLY A 508 26.34 -14.42 -23.11
CA GLY A 508 27.61 -14.59 -22.39
C GLY A 508 27.67 -13.93 -20.99
N PHE A 509 26.52 -13.54 -20.45
CA PHE A 509 26.39 -12.99 -19.12
C PHE A 509 26.58 -14.07 -18.02
N ASP A 510 27.33 -13.77 -16.94
CA ASP A 510 27.50 -14.72 -15.83
C ASP A 510 26.22 -14.84 -15.01
N ARG A 511 25.46 -15.90 -15.30
CA ARG A 511 24.19 -16.22 -14.63
C ARG A 511 24.35 -16.44 -13.11
N LYS A 512 25.57 -16.63 -12.59
CA LYS A 512 25.81 -16.75 -11.14
C LYS A 512 25.41 -15.49 -10.37
N VAL A 513 25.28 -14.33 -11.02
CA VAL A 513 24.77 -13.11 -10.34
C VAL A 513 23.38 -13.33 -9.73
N TYR A 514 22.59 -14.24 -10.31
CA TYR A 514 21.22 -14.50 -9.86
C TYR A 514 21.15 -15.38 -8.61
N LEU A 515 22.23 -16.08 -8.25
CA LEU A 515 22.24 -17.00 -7.12
C LEU A 515 21.84 -16.28 -5.81
N GLY A 516 20.88 -16.86 -5.11
CA GLY A 516 20.34 -16.31 -3.86
C GLY A 516 19.35 -15.16 -4.04
N THR A 517 19.18 -14.63 -5.26
CA THR A 517 18.16 -13.60 -5.50
C THR A 517 16.75 -14.20 -5.40
N PRO A 518 15.73 -13.43 -4.99
CA PRO A 518 14.37 -13.92 -4.87
C PRO A 518 13.74 -14.23 -6.23
N LEU A 519 12.90 -15.27 -6.25
CA LEU A 519 11.96 -15.57 -7.32
C LEU A 519 10.54 -15.41 -6.77
N CYS A 520 9.77 -14.54 -7.40
CA CYS A 520 8.43 -14.15 -6.95
C CYS A 520 7.41 -14.28 -8.08
N VAL A 521 6.13 -14.45 -7.71
CA VAL A 521 5.00 -14.43 -8.64
C VAL A 521 4.06 -13.27 -8.35
N GLN A 522 3.37 -12.83 -9.40
CA GLN A 522 2.42 -11.74 -9.34
C GLN A 522 1.02 -12.32 -9.25
N VAL A 523 0.21 -11.77 -8.36
CA VAL A 523 -1.17 -12.17 -8.16
C VAL A 523 -2.08 -11.01 -8.50
N ILE A 524 -3.07 -11.24 -9.36
CA ILE A 524 -4.00 -10.23 -9.85
C ILE A 524 -5.45 -10.64 -9.55
N ALA A 525 -6.28 -9.68 -9.16
CA ALA A 525 -7.74 -9.85 -9.11
C ALA A 525 -8.43 -8.71 -9.88
N PRO A 526 -9.76 -8.78 -10.12
CA PRO A 526 -10.47 -7.68 -10.77
C PRO A 526 -10.43 -6.39 -9.95
N ARG A 527 -10.62 -5.25 -10.64
CA ARG A 527 -10.69 -3.91 -10.04
C ARG A 527 -11.60 -3.87 -8.80
N LEU A 528 -11.14 -3.21 -7.73
CA LEU A 528 -11.81 -3.08 -6.43
C LEU A 528 -12.11 -4.41 -5.72
N GLN A 529 -11.37 -5.47 -6.05
CA GLN A 529 -11.42 -6.76 -5.35
C GLN A 529 -10.11 -7.02 -4.60
N GLU A 530 -9.61 -6.03 -3.85
CA GLU A 530 -8.37 -6.15 -3.08
C GLU A 530 -8.39 -7.34 -2.13
N LYS A 531 -9.55 -7.62 -1.49
CA LYS A 531 -9.72 -8.79 -0.63
C LYS A 531 -9.51 -10.10 -1.41
N ARG A 532 -10.07 -10.21 -2.61
CA ARG A 532 -9.90 -11.41 -3.46
C ARG A 532 -8.44 -11.60 -3.84
N CYS A 533 -7.76 -10.50 -4.20
CA CYS A 533 -6.32 -10.52 -4.50
C CYS A 533 -5.50 -10.97 -3.29
N ALA A 534 -5.70 -10.34 -2.13
CA ALA A 534 -4.95 -10.65 -0.91
C ALA A 534 -5.24 -12.06 -0.39
N ARG A 535 -6.48 -12.57 -0.55
CA ARG A 535 -6.83 -13.97 -0.27
C ARG A 535 -6.10 -14.94 -1.19
N ALA A 536 -6.03 -14.63 -2.49
CA ALA A 536 -5.29 -15.45 -3.44
C ALA A 536 -3.79 -15.48 -3.13
N MET A 537 -3.21 -14.32 -2.78
CA MET A 537 -1.84 -14.24 -2.30
C MET A 537 -1.61 -15.10 -1.06
N LEU A 538 -2.51 -15.04 -0.06
CA LEU A 538 -2.41 -15.87 1.15
C LEU A 538 -2.45 -17.37 0.82
N ALA A 539 -3.36 -17.80 -0.05
CA ALA A 539 -3.42 -19.22 -0.43
C ALA A 539 -2.17 -19.69 -1.18
N ILE A 540 -1.58 -18.83 -2.01
CA ILE A 540 -0.31 -19.12 -2.69
C ILE A 540 0.82 -19.22 -1.67
N ASP A 541 0.93 -18.23 -0.80
CA ASP A 541 1.92 -18.18 0.28
C ASP A 541 1.87 -19.45 1.14
N GLU A 542 0.67 -19.84 1.58
CA GLU A 542 0.47 -21.08 2.33
C GLU A 542 0.76 -22.33 1.50
N ALA A 543 0.38 -22.38 0.23
CA ALA A 543 0.63 -23.55 -0.61
C ALA A 543 2.12 -23.77 -0.88
N VAL A 544 2.90 -22.69 -1.02
CA VAL A 544 4.34 -22.79 -1.35
C VAL A 544 5.24 -22.85 -0.12
N HIS A 545 4.85 -22.24 1.00
CA HIS A 545 5.63 -22.22 2.25
C HIS A 545 5.07 -23.10 3.35
N ALA A 546 3.98 -23.86 3.09
CA ALA A 546 3.51 -24.83 4.07
C ALA A 546 4.66 -25.76 4.47
N PRO A 547 5.00 -25.84 5.77
CA PRO A 547 5.82 -26.95 6.22
C PRO A 547 5.06 -28.23 5.87
N THR A 548 5.77 -29.24 5.38
CA THR A 548 5.24 -30.61 5.29
C THR A 548 4.75 -31.01 6.69
N MET A 549 3.46 -30.79 6.95
CA MET A 549 2.75 -31.06 8.22
C MET A 549 3.51 -30.66 9.50
N VAL A 550 3.36 -29.41 9.95
CA VAL A 550 3.68 -29.01 11.34
C VAL A 550 2.42 -28.47 12.02
N THR A 551 2.25 -28.85 13.29
CA THR A 551 1.03 -28.86 14.10
C THR A 551 0.40 -27.49 14.41
N SER A 552 -0.90 -27.53 14.70
CA SER A 552 -1.91 -26.47 14.63
C SER A 552 -1.87 -25.31 15.64
N GLU A 553 -0.91 -25.25 16.57
CA GLU A 553 -0.98 -24.31 17.70
C GLU A 553 -0.55 -22.87 17.37
N GLU A 554 0.24 -22.62 16.32
CA GLU A 554 0.71 -21.26 15.98
C GLU A 554 -0.21 -20.49 15.03
N ARG A 555 -1.19 -21.15 14.38
CA ARG A 555 -2.08 -20.54 13.37
C ARG A 555 -3.32 -19.85 13.94
N LEU A 556 -3.70 -20.18 15.17
CA LEU A 556 -4.93 -19.70 15.80
C LEU A 556 -4.63 -18.49 16.66
N ASN A 557 -4.56 -17.26 16.13
CA ASN A 557 -4.64 -16.04 16.96
C ASN A 557 -4.83 -14.77 16.12
N PHE A 558 -5.93 -14.66 15.35
CA PHE A 558 -6.33 -13.40 14.71
C PHE A 558 -7.70 -12.88 15.16
N ASN A 559 -8.57 -13.74 15.71
CA ASN A 559 -9.98 -13.40 15.90
C ASN A 559 -10.38 -12.86 17.28
N GLU A 560 -9.45 -12.58 18.21
CA GLU A 560 -9.86 -12.09 19.53
C GLU A 560 -10.26 -10.61 19.60
N TYR A 561 -10.07 -9.81 18.53
CA TYR A 561 -10.45 -8.39 18.57
C TYR A 561 -11.10 -7.91 17.27
N ALA A 562 -12.43 -8.03 17.20
CA ALA A 562 -13.22 -7.06 16.46
C ALA A 562 -13.12 -5.72 17.22
N TYR A 563 -12.26 -4.81 16.77
CA TYR A 563 -12.31 -3.42 17.21
C TYR A 563 -13.68 -2.85 16.85
N ILE A 564 -14.59 -2.77 17.82
CA ILE A 564 -15.82 -2.00 17.66
C ILE A 564 -15.41 -0.53 17.76
N VAL A 565 -15.08 0.07 16.62
CA VAL A 565 -15.01 1.53 16.53
C VAL A 565 -16.45 2.04 16.46
N SER A 566 -17.11 2.19 17.61
CA SER A 566 -18.38 2.90 17.67
C SER A 566 -18.11 4.40 17.55
N VAL A 567 -18.03 4.92 16.33
CA VAL A 567 -18.21 6.36 16.11
C VAL A 567 -19.72 6.62 16.11
N SER A 568 -20.26 6.96 17.28
CA SER A 568 -21.65 7.48 17.35
C SER A 568 -21.65 8.93 16.88
N LEU A 569 -22.23 9.17 15.71
CA LEU A 569 -22.67 10.50 15.30
C LEU A 569 -24.19 10.54 15.45
N SER A 570 -24.68 11.10 16.56
CA SER A 570 -26.03 11.63 16.68
C SER A 570 -26.00 12.87 17.58
N PRO A 571 -26.49 14.03 17.11
CA PRO A 571 -26.69 15.18 17.96
C PRO A 571 -27.99 14.97 18.76
N ARG A 572 -27.88 15.01 20.09
CA ARG A 572 -28.96 14.92 21.09
C ARG A 572 -29.39 13.50 21.45
N GLU A 573 -28.74 12.95 22.49
CA GLU A 573 -29.32 12.35 23.70
C GLU A 573 -28.31 11.38 24.32
N PHE A 574 -28.01 11.59 25.60
CA PHE A 574 -27.06 10.77 26.38
C PHE A 574 -27.73 9.45 26.79
N ASN A 575 -27.12 8.32 26.45
CA ASN A 575 -27.30 7.05 27.15
C ASN A 575 -25.96 6.31 27.23
N ILE A 576 -25.50 6.01 28.45
CA ILE A 576 -24.31 5.20 28.73
C ILE A 576 -24.75 3.73 28.70
N ILE A 577 -24.21 2.94 27.76
CA ILE A 577 -24.31 1.48 27.80
C ILE A 577 -22.91 0.94 28.11
N MET A 578 -22.71 0.53 29.37
CA MET A 578 -21.54 -0.24 29.79
C MET A 578 -21.82 -1.73 29.54
N ALA A 579 -21.17 -2.33 28.54
CA ALA A 579 -21.13 -3.78 28.40
C ALA A 579 -19.78 -4.29 28.92
N ARG A 580 -19.80 -5.11 29.98
CA ARG A 580 -18.61 -5.86 30.44
C ARG A 580 -18.43 -7.11 29.57
N PRO A 581 -17.21 -7.49 29.19
CA PRO A 581 -16.96 -8.82 28.63
C PRO A 581 -17.19 -9.89 29.71
N VAL A 582 -17.98 -10.91 29.39
CA VAL A 582 -18.08 -12.12 30.21
C VAL A 582 -16.90 -13.02 29.87
N HIS A 583 -16.03 -13.29 30.84
CA HIS A 583 -15.01 -14.33 30.73
C HIS A 583 -15.69 -15.70 30.71
N LEU A 584 -15.52 -16.45 29.62
CA LEU A 584 -15.81 -17.88 29.60
C LEU A 584 -14.55 -18.64 30.04
N HIS A 585 -14.55 -19.11 31.30
CA HIS A 585 -13.63 -20.17 31.71
C HIS A 585 -14.12 -21.50 31.13
N GLY A 586 -13.30 -22.12 30.29
CA GLY A 586 -13.51 -23.49 29.84
C GLY A 586 -13.31 -24.47 30.98
N HIS A 587 -14.36 -25.22 31.33
CA HIS A 587 -14.24 -26.45 32.08
C HIS A 587 -14.49 -27.63 31.13
N ASP A 588 -13.53 -28.54 31.09
CA ASP A 588 -13.64 -29.85 30.45
C ASP A 588 -14.86 -30.63 30.97
N SER A 589 -15.73 -31.07 30.07
CA SER A 589 -16.45 -32.34 30.25
C SER A 589 -16.99 -32.88 28.93
N LYS A 590 -16.59 -34.12 28.64
CA LYS A 590 -17.15 -35.01 27.62
C LYS A 590 -18.66 -35.19 27.81
N CYS A 591 -19.44 -35.05 26.73
CA CYS A 591 -20.52 -35.98 26.33
C CYS A 591 -21.15 -35.49 25.01
N GLY A 592 -21.47 -36.42 24.13
CA GLY A 592 -22.04 -36.14 22.80
C GLY A 592 -23.52 -35.79 22.85
N GLY A 593 -23.96 -35.08 21.82
CA GLY A 593 -25.37 -34.76 21.59
C GLY A 593 -25.51 -33.60 20.61
N THR A 594 -26.08 -33.89 19.44
CA THR A 594 -26.47 -32.92 18.41
C THR A 594 -27.61 -32.03 18.90
N GLU A 595 -27.44 -30.70 18.90
CA GLU A 595 -28.58 -29.77 18.89
C GLU A 595 -28.21 -28.44 18.21
N GLN A 596 -29.02 -28.05 17.23
CA GLN A 596 -28.94 -26.78 16.51
C GLN A 596 -29.49 -25.65 17.40
N ALA A 597 -28.65 -24.73 17.86
CA ALA A 597 -29.10 -23.52 18.53
C ALA A 597 -29.40 -22.41 17.49
N THR A 598 -30.69 -22.18 17.24
CA THR A 598 -31.19 -21.00 16.51
C THR A 598 -31.40 -19.88 17.54
N THR A 599 -30.71 -18.75 17.41
CA THR A 599 -30.89 -17.61 18.33
C THR A 599 -31.80 -16.55 17.69
N TYR A 600 -32.99 -16.38 18.25
CA TYR A 600 -33.88 -15.24 18.02
C TYR A 600 -33.53 -14.11 19.00
N LEU A 601 -33.38 -12.88 18.50
CA LEU A 601 -33.29 -11.66 19.30
C LEU A 601 -34.71 -11.12 19.54
N GLU A 602 -35.25 -11.29 20.75
CA GLU A 602 -36.44 -10.59 21.22
C GLU A 602 -36.06 -9.20 21.76
N LEU A 603 -36.59 -8.14 21.14
CA LEU A 603 -36.53 -6.77 21.64
C LEU A 603 -37.75 -6.51 22.54
N ASN A 604 -37.56 -6.51 23.86
CA ASN A 604 -38.57 -6.03 24.79
C ASN A 604 -38.64 -4.49 24.76
N ARG A 605 -39.70 -3.95 24.15
CA ARG A 605 -40.11 -2.54 24.32
C ARG A 605 -41.13 -2.44 25.45
N CYS A 606 -40.76 -1.76 26.54
CA CYS A 606 -41.74 -1.21 27.48
C CYS A 606 -42.57 -0.10 26.80
N GLY A 607 -43.87 -0.14 27.02
CA GLY A 607 -44.86 0.52 26.19
C GLY A 607 -45.30 1.92 26.63
N CYS A 608 -45.90 2.61 25.67
CA CYS A 608 -46.94 3.60 25.90
C CYS A 608 -47.93 3.60 24.71
N GLY A 609 -49.19 3.25 24.98
CA GLY A 609 -50.36 3.90 24.36
C GLY A 609 -50.93 3.38 23.02
N ARG A 610 -51.95 2.51 23.14
CA ARG A 610 -53.21 2.38 22.35
C ARG A 610 -53.20 1.73 20.94
N CYS A 611 -53.86 0.55 20.91
CA CYS A 611 -54.94 0.06 20.02
C CYS A 611 -54.95 0.50 18.54
N SER A 612 -55.10 -0.36 17.51
CA SER A 612 -55.93 -1.58 17.43
C SER A 612 -55.70 -2.38 16.13
N ARG A 613 -55.62 -3.71 16.28
CA ARG A 613 -56.22 -4.84 15.52
C ARG A 613 -56.20 -4.91 13.97
N GLY A 614 -55.76 -6.09 13.49
CA GLY A 614 -56.11 -6.76 12.21
C GLY A 614 -54.84 -7.24 11.47
N GLY A 615 -54.42 -8.51 11.46
CA GLY A 615 -55.07 -9.68 10.84
C GLY A 615 -55.00 -9.55 9.30
N ALA A 616 -54.42 -10.41 8.45
CA ALA A 616 -53.99 -11.80 8.54
C ALA A 616 -52.97 -12.12 7.39
N ARG A 617 -52.51 -13.38 7.40
CA ARG A 617 -51.46 -14.04 6.59
C ARG A 617 -51.86 -14.36 5.11
N PRO A 618 -50.94 -14.92 4.29
CA PRO A 618 -50.83 -14.68 2.83
C PRO A 618 -51.35 -15.81 1.93
N SER A 619 -51.45 -15.56 0.63
CA SER A 619 -51.61 -16.59 -0.41
C SER A 619 -50.74 -16.36 -1.65
N ARG A 620 -50.25 -17.47 -2.17
CA ARG A 620 -49.31 -17.63 -3.28
C ARG A 620 -49.92 -17.34 -4.66
N GLY A 621 -49.08 -16.79 -5.54
CA GLY A 621 -48.86 -17.24 -6.93
C GLY A 621 -49.91 -16.93 -8.00
N TRP A 622 -49.47 -16.31 -9.10
CA TRP A 622 -49.62 -16.83 -10.47
C TRP A 622 -48.81 -15.98 -11.48
N ARG A 623 -48.37 -16.66 -12.55
CA ARG A 623 -47.63 -16.10 -13.70
C ARG A 623 -48.57 -15.38 -14.66
N ARG A 624 -48.11 -14.30 -15.32
CA ARG A 624 -47.81 -14.22 -16.79
C ARG A 624 -47.61 -12.77 -17.26
N SER A 625 -46.76 -12.68 -18.27
CA SER A 625 -46.41 -11.59 -19.22
C SER A 625 -47.43 -10.49 -19.50
N SER A 626 -46.95 -9.25 -19.70
CA SER A 626 -46.91 -8.62 -21.04
C SER A 626 -46.32 -7.19 -21.02
N SER A 627 -45.55 -6.91 -22.06
CA SER A 627 -45.08 -5.65 -22.65
C SER A 627 -45.83 -4.32 -22.38
N MET A 628 -45.07 -3.22 -22.26
CA MET A 628 -45.38 -1.88 -22.81
C MET A 628 -44.08 -1.06 -22.88
N ARG A 629 -43.50 -0.88 -24.08
CA ARG A 629 -43.58 0.30 -24.98
C ARG A 629 -43.00 1.61 -24.42
N ARG A 630 -41.88 2.00 -25.04
CA ARG A 630 -41.29 3.35 -25.06
C ARG A 630 -42.20 4.30 -25.83
N VAL A 631 -42.34 5.53 -25.34
CA VAL A 631 -42.81 6.67 -26.13
C VAL A 631 -41.64 7.64 -26.24
N ALA A 632 -41.28 7.95 -27.48
CA ALA A 632 -40.40 9.03 -27.87
C ALA A 632 -41.27 10.16 -28.44
N CYS A 633 -40.95 11.41 -28.09
CA CYS A 633 -41.40 12.58 -28.83
C CYS A 633 -40.18 13.41 -29.20
N ARG A 634 -39.94 13.57 -30.50
CA ARG A 634 -39.19 14.67 -31.11
C ARG A 634 -40.21 15.67 -31.65
N SER A 635 -39.92 16.96 -31.60
CA SER A 635 -39.78 17.80 -32.81
C SER A 635 -39.61 19.30 -32.50
N HIS A 636 -38.60 19.86 -33.17
CA HIS A 636 -38.51 21.19 -33.77
C HIS A 636 -38.13 22.40 -32.91
N GLY A 637 -37.19 23.18 -33.46
CA GLY A 637 -36.79 24.49 -32.98
C GLY A 637 -36.93 25.54 -34.08
N SER A 638 -36.61 26.78 -33.74
CA SER A 638 -36.18 27.85 -34.63
C SER A 638 -35.74 29.09 -33.83
N GLU A 639 -34.57 29.59 -34.25
CA GLU A 639 -33.91 30.90 -34.19
C GLU A 639 -34.52 32.18 -33.55
N GLU A 640 -33.57 32.94 -32.97
CA GLU A 640 -33.27 34.39 -33.05
C GLU A 640 -33.91 35.48 -32.13
N ASP A 641 -32.96 36.22 -31.51
CA ASP A 641 -32.87 37.65 -31.20
C ASP A 641 -33.72 38.39 -30.16
N GLY A 642 -33.05 39.21 -29.34
CA GLY A 642 -33.60 40.48 -28.83
C GLY A 642 -33.30 40.88 -27.38
N ARG A 643 -32.51 41.96 -27.21
CA ARG A 643 -32.07 42.66 -25.98
C ARG A 643 -33.18 43.17 -25.03
N GLY A 644 -32.91 43.16 -23.71
CA GLY A 644 -32.94 44.37 -22.86
C GLY A 644 -34.08 44.60 -21.83
N TYR A 645 -33.64 44.94 -20.60
CA TYR A 645 -34.26 45.73 -19.50
C TYR A 645 -35.02 45.08 -18.31
N GLU A 646 -34.33 45.16 -17.15
CA GLU A 646 -34.69 45.54 -15.76
C GLU A 646 -35.95 45.06 -14.98
N ARG A 647 -35.60 44.58 -13.76
CA ARG A 647 -36.20 44.76 -12.41
C ARG A 647 -37.52 44.08 -12.01
N GLY A 648 -37.41 43.28 -10.94
CA GLY A 648 -38.35 43.35 -9.80
C GLY A 648 -38.71 42.03 -9.12
N ALA A 649 -38.19 41.85 -7.89
CA ALA A 649 -38.69 41.01 -6.77
C ALA A 649 -38.75 39.48 -6.98
N GLY A 650 -38.34 38.60 -6.08
CA GLY A 650 -37.88 38.66 -4.71
C GLY A 650 -37.93 37.21 -4.22
N ASN A 651 -36.85 36.67 -3.66
CA ASN A 651 -36.89 35.37 -2.98
C ASN A 651 -35.85 35.37 -1.86
N ASP A 652 -36.38 35.29 -0.63
CA ASP A 652 -35.64 35.14 0.61
C ASP A 652 -34.68 33.96 0.54
N THR A 653 -33.39 34.23 0.73
CA THR A 653 -32.37 33.19 0.89
C THR A 653 -31.64 33.46 2.20
N PHE A 654 -31.80 32.54 3.15
CA PHE A 654 -31.12 32.55 4.43
C PHE A 654 -29.60 32.39 4.23
N TYR A 655 -28.83 33.42 4.60
CA TYR A 655 -27.38 33.31 4.78
C TYR A 655 -27.08 32.69 6.15
N VAL A 656 -26.57 31.46 6.18
CA VAL A 656 -25.81 30.96 7.34
C VAL A 656 -24.36 31.44 7.16
N ARG A 657 -23.99 32.42 7.98
CA ARG A 657 -22.61 32.90 8.12
C ARG A 657 -21.79 31.82 8.81
N ALA A 658 -20.95 31.11 8.04
CA ALA A 658 -19.93 30.24 8.61
C ALA A 658 -18.83 31.11 9.24
N CYS A 659 -18.81 31.20 10.56
CA CYS A 659 -17.63 31.69 11.27
C CYS A 659 -16.49 30.70 11.10
N GLY A 660 -15.34 31.21 10.65
CA GLY A 660 -14.17 30.43 10.30
C GLY A 660 -13.64 29.60 11.46
N ALA A 661 -13.26 28.36 11.15
CA ALA A 661 -12.44 27.54 12.02
C ALA A 661 -11.03 28.12 12.03
N ALA A 662 -10.65 28.73 13.16
CA ALA A 662 -9.26 29.02 13.47
C ALA A 662 -8.51 27.69 13.59
N SER A 663 -7.37 27.63 12.91
CA SER A 663 -6.41 26.54 12.99
C SER A 663 -5.49 26.81 14.18
N ASP A 664 -5.65 26.03 15.25
CA ASP A 664 -4.72 26.08 16.37
C ASP A 664 -3.40 25.40 15.96
N SER A 665 -2.45 26.26 15.63
CA SER A 665 -1.03 25.96 15.52
C SER A 665 -0.45 25.83 16.93
N TRP A 666 0.21 24.72 17.20
CA TRP A 666 0.98 24.52 18.42
C TRP A 666 2.41 24.97 18.12
N ASP A 667 2.74 26.20 18.52
CA ASP A 667 4.11 26.68 18.64
C ASP A 667 4.39 27.13 20.08
N ASP A 668 5.63 26.89 20.48
CA ASP A 668 6.24 27.02 21.79
C ASP A 668 6.14 28.42 22.43
N GLY A 669 6.04 28.48 23.77
CA GLY A 669 6.20 29.75 24.48
C GLY A 669 5.95 29.73 25.99
N THR A 670 7.03 29.63 26.75
CA THR A 670 7.29 30.16 28.11
C THR A 670 6.20 31.01 28.79
N TRP A 671 5.77 30.60 30.00
CA TRP A 671 4.91 31.38 30.88
C TRP A 671 5.70 32.44 31.67
N ALA A 672 5.39 33.71 31.46
CA ALA A 672 5.67 34.80 32.39
C ALA A 672 4.35 35.43 32.82
N ALA A 673 4.20 35.65 34.13
CA ALA A 673 2.99 36.09 34.80
C ALA A 673 2.62 37.54 34.49
N GLY A 674 1.31 37.81 34.39
CA GLY A 674 0.74 39.14 34.36
C GLY A 674 -0.77 39.10 34.62
N ASN A 675 -1.17 39.54 35.80
CA ASN A 675 -2.55 39.81 36.20
C ASN A 675 -3.22 40.78 35.21
N ASP A 676 -4.45 40.47 34.77
CA ASP A 676 -5.53 41.44 34.97
C ASP A 676 -6.91 40.76 34.95
N SER A 677 -7.83 41.45 35.61
CA SER A 677 -9.09 41.03 36.18
C SER A 677 -10.27 41.48 35.32
N SER A 678 -11.27 40.60 35.11
CA SER A 678 -12.70 40.98 35.06
C SER A 678 -13.63 39.77 34.82
N ASN A 679 -14.31 39.40 35.90
CA ASN A 679 -15.67 38.85 36.04
C ASN A 679 -16.35 38.12 34.86
N GLY A 680 -16.52 36.81 35.05
CA GLY A 680 -17.58 36.01 34.45
C GLY A 680 -17.77 34.72 35.26
N SER A 681 -18.74 34.71 36.17
CA SER A 681 -19.04 33.62 37.11
C SER A 681 -19.38 32.29 36.41
N VAL A 682 -18.64 31.22 36.72
CA VAL A 682 -19.06 29.84 36.46
C VAL A 682 -19.21 29.13 37.80
N GLN A 683 -20.43 28.69 38.09
CA GLN A 683 -20.72 27.84 39.24
C GLN A 683 -20.03 26.47 39.09
N VAL A 684 -19.17 26.13 40.04
CA VAL A 684 -18.61 24.78 40.19
C VAL A 684 -19.58 23.96 41.02
N VAL A 685 -20.35 23.08 40.40
CA VAL A 685 -21.05 22.01 41.11
C VAL A 685 -20.10 20.80 41.20
N ARG A 686 -19.52 20.62 42.38
CA ARG A 686 -18.82 19.41 42.80
C ARG A 686 -19.87 18.33 43.10
N LEU A 687 -19.86 17.21 42.38
CA LEU A 687 -20.51 15.98 42.84
C LEU A 687 -19.44 14.92 43.08
N GLN A 688 -19.21 14.64 44.37
CA GLN A 688 -18.50 13.47 44.87
C GLN A 688 -19.33 12.22 44.57
N ALA A 689 -18.76 11.24 43.86
CA ALA A 689 -19.31 9.89 43.84
C ALA A 689 -18.79 9.12 45.06
N ALA A 690 -19.69 8.88 46.01
CA ALA A 690 -19.47 7.99 47.13
C ALA A 690 -19.61 6.52 46.70
N ASN A 691 -18.73 5.67 47.21
CA ASN A 691 -18.81 4.22 47.13
C ASN A 691 -20.10 3.71 47.78
N VAL A 692 -20.88 2.90 47.04
CA VAL A 692 -21.81 1.93 47.64
C VAL A 692 -21.75 0.62 46.86
N VAL A 693 -21.31 -0.41 47.58
CA VAL A 693 -21.39 -1.83 47.22
C VAL A 693 -22.82 -2.32 47.49
N GLY A 694 -23.43 -3.01 46.53
CA GLY A 694 -24.74 -3.66 46.74
C GLY A 694 -25.11 -4.60 45.59
N LYS A 695 -25.33 -5.88 45.94
CA LYS A 695 -25.87 -7.00 45.14
C LYS A 695 -27.08 -6.54 44.29
N ILE A 696 -27.31 -7.01 43.06
CA ILE A 696 -27.48 -8.39 42.56
C ILE A 696 -26.94 -8.48 41.14
#